data_AF-L8WY18-F1
#
_entry.id   AF-L8WY18-F1
#
_cell.length_a   1.000
_cell.length_b   1.000
_cell.length_c   1.000
_cell.angle_alpha   90.00
_cell.angle_beta   90.00
_cell.angle_gamma   90.00
#
_symmetry.space_group_name_H-M   'P 1'
#
loop_
_entity.id
_entity.type
_entity.pdbx_description
1 polymer ?
#
loop_
_entity_poly.entity_id
_entity_poly.type
_entity_poly.pdbx_seq_one_letter_code
_entity_poly.pdbx_strand_id
1 'polypeptide(L)'
;MHYLSFAALAFAPILAIATPVSRCTGTIASLDDVAAAQKCTTVTIKGFTVPAGKTFELSLLDNTVVNMEGDVKFGVANWAGPLFSVSGKGITFNGNGHTFDGQGPSYWDGQGGNGGVTKPHPMMKIKISGTYSNVKVLNSPAHTYSISNPAKLVMSKLTIDNCKCPHNPRVAPIYVLTSSLAAGDAPNNQSGGKAAGHNTDGFDVSTTDLTIEDSTIRNQDDCIAINKGSNIIFQRNSCTGGHGISIGSISTGATVQNVQILNNQIINNDQALRIKTKADATSASVSGITFSGNTATGTKKFGVIVDQGYPTTLGAPGNGVKISVRLLLETCFNSSTGNTNNIAVTSSAQRVAVNCGTGCTGTWDWSKLTVTGGKASDSKYRYSGVKGAPWRCRSPTRSNSVMGNKVLGLPPHITPFHSLIDVFLSSVLITNRMQAYLSTFAATPTDGRDTLTSLAQLSVELTSGTSVKLDRPAHARWAYTSLIQGLPGRYTSQDASQPWLIYWALQTLTCLGVQLDPATKQRTIDTIIANQHPDGGFGGGPDIRDLRHGFSRQKCYEFFMRMKQPDGSFVVNKDAEVDVRGTYCLLVVATLLDILTPELVEGTSEFLRSCQTYEGGFASSSHPYYSPEDGKPQVLSEIRPTLGEAHGGYTSCAIASWILLQPYQKPEDPKVNVKKLVRWATGMQGLPIEGGGFRGRTNKLVDGCYSWWIGGLEPLLLELLGLGNDEGETEVVSHVTEETDNAPMALFDKTSLQRFTLVSSQLSSGGLRDKPGKAADLYHTAYNLAGYSTAQHRVYRSLVTERKLLDAWKSSSGVIQGSEEKIRKITWARICAWQEDEGAHFYLGGEGNRVQIGLQNATHPLFNLTISHTRAMMNYFYQQEGL
;
A
#
# COMPACT_ATOMS: atom_id res chain seq x y z
N MET A 1 -5.19 77.76 -21.48
CA MET A 1 -4.55 76.62 -20.78
C MET A 1 -5.25 76.45 -19.45
N HIS A 2 -5.95 75.33 -19.27
CA HIS A 2 -6.73 75.03 -18.06
C HIS A 2 -5.86 74.33 -17.02
N TYR A 3 -5.90 74.80 -15.78
CA TYR A 3 -5.70 73.98 -14.59
C TYR A 3 -6.86 74.26 -13.65
N LEU A 4 -7.66 73.23 -13.38
CA LEU A 4 -8.84 73.25 -12.54
C LEU A 4 -8.57 72.44 -11.27
N SER A 5 -9.05 73.01 -10.18
CA SER A 5 -8.94 72.64 -8.78
C SER A 5 -9.31 71.18 -8.46
N PHE A 6 -8.64 70.62 -7.45
CA PHE A 6 -9.20 69.52 -6.65
C PHE A 6 -9.13 69.86 -5.17
N ALA A 7 -10.30 70.12 -4.60
CA ALA A 7 -10.54 70.25 -3.17
C ALA A 7 -10.50 68.85 -2.52
N ALA A 8 -9.75 68.73 -1.43
CA ALA A 8 -9.69 67.53 -0.62
C ALA A 8 -10.99 67.39 0.21
N LEU A 9 -11.85 66.46 -0.17
CA LEU A 9 -12.91 65.94 0.71
C LEU A 9 -12.32 64.87 1.63
N ALA A 10 -12.24 65.20 2.91
CA ALA A 10 -11.99 64.23 3.98
C ALA A 10 -13.21 63.31 4.11
N PHE A 11 -13.10 62.07 3.61
CA PHE A 11 -14.02 61.00 4.00
C PHE A 11 -13.62 60.48 5.36
N ALA A 12 -14.41 60.80 6.39
CA ALA A 12 -14.36 60.09 7.66
C ALA A 12 -14.72 58.61 7.41
N PRO A 13 -13.95 57.64 7.94
CA PRO A 13 -14.33 56.24 7.84
C PRO A 13 -15.57 56.05 8.70
N ILE A 14 -16.70 55.73 8.06
CA ILE A 14 -17.81 55.08 8.75
C ILE A 14 -17.24 53.75 9.22
N LEU A 15 -16.85 53.67 10.49
CA LEU A 15 -16.71 52.39 11.17
C LEU A 15 -18.08 51.75 11.11
N ALA A 16 -18.28 50.84 10.15
CA ALA A 16 -19.29 49.82 10.28
C ALA A 16 -18.96 49.09 11.58
N ILE A 17 -19.72 49.39 12.63
CA ILE A 17 -19.74 48.60 13.85
C ILE A 17 -20.13 47.21 13.38
N ALA A 18 -19.15 46.32 13.24
CA ALA A 18 -19.40 44.92 13.03
C ALA A 18 -20.25 44.48 14.21
N THR A 19 -21.52 44.20 13.94
CA THR A 19 -22.41 43.61 14.93
C THR A 19 -21.70 42.38 15.48
N PRO A 20 -21.61 42.22 16.82
CA PRO A 20 -20.87 41.11 17.40
C PRO A 20 -21.50 39.81 16.87
N VAL A 21 -20.77 39.12 15.99
CA VAL A 21 -21.18 37.82 15.49
C VAL A 21 -21.15 36.90 16.70
N SER A 22 -22.32 36.48 17.18
CA SER A 22 -22.38 35.55 18.30
C SER A 22 -21.65 34.28 17.91
N ARG A 23 -20.55 33.97 18.61
CA ARG A 23 -19.88 32.67 18.45
C ARG A 23 -20.87 31.60 18.87
N CYS A 24 -21.41 30.89 17.89
CA CYS A 24 -22.32 29.78 18.09
C CYS A 24 -21.97 28.63 17.17
N THR A 25 -22.50 27.45 17.50
CA THR A 25 -22.42 26.25 16.68
C THR A 25 -23.83 25.89 16.21
N GLY A 26 -24.05 25.98 14.91
CA GLY A 26 -25.28 25.51 14.27
C GLY A 26 -25.15 24.04 13.90
N THR A 27 -26.15 23.22 14.21
CA THR A 27 -26.19 21.80 13.79
C THR A 27 -27.23 21.62 12.69
N ILE A 28 -26.88 20.90 11.63
CA ILE A 28 -27.78 20.57 10.51
C ILE A 28 -27.99 19.06 10.52
N ALA A 29 -29.22 18.61 10.77
CA ALA A 29 -29.64 17.21 10.63
C ALA A 29 -30.78 17.05 9.60
N SER A 30 -31.26 18.17 9.03
CA SER A 30 -32.26 18.25 7.98
C SER A 30 -32.15 19.60 7.25
N LEU A 31 -32.89 19.78 6.14
CA LEU A 31 -32.94 21.09 5.46
C LEU A 31 -33.58 22.20 6.32
N ASP A 32 -34.43 21.85 7.29
CA ASP A 32 -35.13 22.82 8.14
C ASP A 32 -34.16 23.54 9.09
N ASP A 33 -33.04 22.90 9.42
CA ASP A 33 -32.03 23.44 10.34
C ASP A 33 -31.12 24.50 9.68
N VAL A 34 -31.05 24.52 8.35
CA VAL A 34 -30.08 25.31 7.57
C VAL A 34 -30.20 26.80 7.88
N ALA A 35 -31.43 27.33 7.93
CA ALA A 35 -31.68 28.75 8.13
C ALA A 35 -31.16 29.26 9.49
N ALA A 36 -31.19 28.40 10.52
CA ALA A 36 -30.64 28.70 11.83
C ALA A 36 -29.11 28.51 11.85
N ALA A 37 -28.63 27.39 11.31
CA ALA A 37 -27.23 27.01 11.40
C ALA A 37 -26.29 27.98 10.64
N GLN A 38 -26.69 28.48 9.47
CA GLN A 38 -25.85 29.37 8.66
C GLN A 38 -25.60 30.76 9.28
N LYS A 39 -26.30 31.09 10.37
CA LYS A 39 -26.06 32.30 11.18
C LYS A 39 -24.94 32.13 12.21
N CYS A 40 -24.37 30.94 12.32
CA CYS A 40 -23.32 30.61 13.28
C CYS A 40 -21.92 30.60 12.65
N THR A 41 -20.92 30.93 13.47
CA THR A 41 -19.50 30.90 13.09
C THR A 41 -18.93 29.48 12.96
N THR A 42 -19.66 28.49 13.48
CA THR A 42 -19.36 27.07 13.29
C THR A 42 -20.63 26.35 12.86
N VAL A 43 -20.53 25.50 11.84
CA VAL A 43 -21.63 24.67 11.34
C VAL A 43 -21.21 23.20 11.38
N THR A 44 -22.00 22.37 12.05
CA THR A 44 -21.84 20.91 12.07
C THR A 44 -22.93 20.27 11.24
N ILE A 45 -22.54 19.52 10.20
CA ILE A 45 -23.46 18.77 9.34
C ILE A 45 -23.49 17.32 9.83
N LYS A 46 -24.64 16.88 10.35
CA LYS A 46 -24.91 15.47 10.70
C LYS A 46 -25.27 14.69 9.44
N GLY A 47 -25.37 13.37 9.56
CA GLY A 47 -25.83 12.54 8.44
C GLY A 47 -27.34 12.66 8.25
N PHE A 48 -27.79 12.91 7.01
CA PHE A 48 -29.22 12.99 6.68
C PHE A 48 -29.47 12.78 5.17
N THR A 49 -30.74 12.59 4.80
CA THR A 49 -31.16 12.52 3.41
C THR A 49 -31.82 13.82 2.98
N VAL A 50 -31.29 14.46 1.93
CA VAL A 50 -31.88 15.63 1.28
C VAL A 50 -33.07 15.16 0.43
N PRO A 51 -34.27 15.75 0.60
CA PRO A 51 -35.45 15.37 -0.19
C PRO A 51 -35.21 15.49 -1.71
N ALA A 52 -35.87 14.62 -2.49
CA ALA A 52 -35.76 14.62 -3.94
C ALA A 52 -36.16 15.98 -4.55
N GLY A 53 -35.39 16.44 -5.55
CA GLY A 53 -35.67 17.71 -6.23
C GLY A 53 -35.35 18.97 -5.41
N LYS A 54 -34.59 18.85 -4.31
CA LYS A 54 -34.17 19.98 -3.45
C LYS A 54 -32.66 20.15 -3.45
N THR A 55 -32.21 21.40 -3.33
CA THR A 55 -30.80 21.76 -3.13
C THR A 55 -30.51 21.87 -1.63
N PHE A 56 -29.40 21.31 -1.19
CA PHE A 56 -28.81 21.64 0.11
C PHE A 56 -27.90 22.86 -0.07
N GLU A 57 -28.37 24.03 0.35
CA GLU A 57 -27.69 25.32 0.14
C GLU A 57 -27.21 25.93 1.45
N LEU A 58 -25.94 26.33 1.49
CA LEU A 58 -25.31 27.02 2.63
C LEU A 58 -24.81 28.41 2.20
N SER A 59 -25.38 29.45 2.80
CA SER A 59 -24.88 30.84 2.69
C SER A 59 -24.23 31.24 4.00
N LEU A 60 -22.92 31.01 4.11
CA LEU A 60 -22.19 31.08 5.38
C LEU A 60 -21.65 32.49 5.65
N LEU A 61 -21.53 32.82 6.93
CA LEU A 61 -20.80 34.00 7.38
C LEU A 61 -19.31 33.88 7.02
N ASP A 62 -18.65 35.01 6.84
CA ASP A 62 -17.20 35.03 6.61
C ASP A 62 -16.45 34.36 7.77
N ASN A 63 -15.41 33.61 7.43
CA ASN A 63 -14.56 32.84 8.35
C ASN A 63 -15.28 31.69 9.10
N THR A 64 -16.45 31.25 8.62
CA THR A 64 -17.14 30.10 9.21
C THR A 64 -16.33 28.82 9.07
N VAL A 65 -16.34 28.01 10.14
CA VAL A 65 -15.82 26.64 10.14
C VAL A 65 -16.97 25.66 9.94
N VAL A 66 -16.87 24.78 8.94
CA VAL A 66 -17.85 23.71 8.68
C VAL A 66 -17.21 22.36 8.96
N ASN A 67 -17.88 21.52 9.75
CA ASN A 67 -17.46 20.14 10.01
C ASN A 67 -18.59 19.19 9.61
N MET A 68 -18.26 18.15 8.85
CA MET A 68 -19.16 17.02 8.68
C MET A 68 -18.94 15.98 9.79
N GLU A 69 -20.02 15.39 10.28
CA GLU A 69 -20.04 14.29 11.25
C GLU A 69 -20.93 13.11 10.79
N GLY A 70 -21.48 13.19 9.58
CA GLY A 70 -22.21 12.10 8.95
C GLY A 70 -22.38 12.30 7.45
N ASP A 71 -22.81 11.23 6.79
CA ASP A 71 -22.97 11.21 5.33
C ASP A 71 -24.30 11.84 4.90
N VAL A 72 -24.26 12.58 3.79
CA VAL A 72 -25.43 13.22 3.18
C VAL A 72 -25.80 12.50 1.90
N LYS A 73 -27.05 12.03 1.81
CA LYS A 73 -27.59 11.34 0.64
C LYS A 73 -28.64 12.20 -0.05
N PHE A 74 -28.64 12.29 -1.38
CA PHE A 74 -29.64 13.05 -2.14
C PHE A 74 -30.77 12.16 -2.66
N GLY A 75 -32.02 12.58 -2.48
CA GLY A 75 -33.18 11.94 -3.12
C GLY A 75 -33.16 12.09 -4.64
N VAL A 76 -33.73 11.10 -5.34
CA VAL A 76 -33.67 11.02 -6.82
C VAL A 76 -34.82 11.80 -7.46
N ALA A 77 -34.51 12.75 -8.35
CA ALA A 77 -35.47 13.44 -9.20
C ALA A 77 -34.77 13.89 -10.49
N ASN A 78 -35.50 13.98 -11.60
CA ASN A 78 -34.97 14.52 -12.86
C ASN A 78 -35.19 16.05 -12.89
N TRP A 79 -34.12 16.81 -12.63
CA TRP A 79 -34.15 18.28 -12.55
C TRP A 79 -32.73 18.85 -12.72
N ALA A 80 -32.62 20.17 -12.89
CA ALA A 80 -31.35 20.82 -13.23
C ALA A 80 -30.30 20.81 -12.11
N GLY A 81 -30.71 20.73 -10.83
CA GLY A 81 -29.80 20.92 -9.70
C GLY A 81 -29.39 22.39 -9.49
N PRO A 82 -28.31 22.67 -8.74
CA PRO A 82 -27.34 21.71 -8.16
C PRO A 82 -27.89 20.91 -6.99
N LEU A 83 -27.19 19.82 -6.62
CA LEU A 83 -27.52 19.06 -5.40
C LEU A 83 -27.05 19.79 -4.13
N PHE A 84 -25.80 20.25 -4.10
CA PHE A 84 -25.21 21.01 -3.01
C PHE A 84 -24.66 22.36 -3.49
N SER A 85 -24.85 23.40 -2.70
CA SER A 85 -24.31 24.75 -2.95
C SER A 85 -23.75 25.34 -1.67
N VAL A 86 -22.53 25.87 -1.70
CA VAL A 86 -21.94 26.56 -0.54
C VAL A 86 -21.27 27.86 -0.96
N SER A 87 -21.49 28.93 -0.19
CA SER A 87 -20.91 30.25 -0.42
C SER A 87 -20.45 30.93 0.88
N GLY A 88 -19.44 31.81 0.76
CA GLY A 88 -18.85 32.56 1.88
C GLY A 88 -17.37 32.87 1.66
N LYS A 89 -16.76 33.79 2.44
CA LYS A 89 -15.32 34.10 2.33
C LYS A 89 -14.55 33.58 3.53
N GLY A 90 -13.32 33.10 3.32
CA GLY A 90 -12.44 32.63 4.39
C GLY A 90 -12.94 31.36 5.09
N ILE A 91 -13.77 30.56 4.41
CA ILE A 91 -14.41 29.38 4.98
C ILE A 91 -13.38 28.28 5.19
N THR A 92 -13.49 27.57 6.32
CA THR A 92 -12.77 26.32 6.56
C THR A 92 -13.78 25.18 6.52
N PHE A 93 -13.87 24.50 5.39
CA PHE A 93 -14.78 23.36 5.21
C PHE A 93 -14.00 22.05 5.37
N ASN A 94 -14.36 21.29 6.41
CA ASN A 94 -13.75 20.00 6.72
C ASN A 94 -14.80 18.88 6.61
N GLY A 95 -14.65 18.05 5.60
CA GLY A 95 -15.49 16.88 5.37
C GLY A 95 -15.24 15.73 6.34
N ASN A 96 -14.14 15.74 7.11
CA ASN A 96 -13.79 14.66 8.06
C ASN A 96 -13.83 13.23 7.46
N GLY A 97 -13.74 13.09 6.13
CA GLY A 97 -13.84 11.82 5.44
C GLY A 97 -15.28 11.30 5.21
N HIS A 98 -16.30 12.12 5.47
CA HIS A 98 -17.71 11.85 5.19
C HIS A 98 -18.08 12.12 3.73
N THR A 99 -19.24 11.57 3.35
CA THR A 99 -19.65 11.40 1.95
C THR A 99 -20.88 12.22 1.61
N PHE A 100 -20.88 12.84 0.43
CA PHE A 100 -22.09 13.24 -0.30
C PHE A 100 -22.38 12.20 -1.39
N ASP A 101 -23.51 11.48 -1.31
CA ASP A 101 -23.95 10.49 -2.31
C ASP A 101 -25.03 11.08 -3.23
N GLY A 102 -24.65 11.31 -4.50
CA GLY A 102 -25.48 11.94 -5.52
C GLY A 102 -26.45 11.00 -6.22
N GLN A 103 -26.39 9.69 -5.94
CA GLN A 103 -27.27 8.67 -6.53
C GLN A 103 -27.20 8.56 -8.06
N GLY A 104 -26.05 8.88 -8.64
CA GLY A 104 -25.67 8.71 -10.05
C GLY A 104 -26.23 7.48 -10.77
N PRO A 105 -26.16 6.24 -10.21
CA PRO A 105 -26.73 5.05 -10.85
C PRO A 105 -28.20 5.15 -11.26
N SER A 106 -28.99 6.00 -10.60
CA SER A 106 -30.40 6.24 -10.97
C SER A 106 -30.57 7.16 -12.18
N TYR A 107 -29.51 7.85 -12.60
CA TYR A 107 -29.51 8.80 -13.72
C TYR A 107 -28.73 8.31 -14.94
N TRP A 108 -27.73 7.45 -14.72
CA TRP A 108 -26.75 7.07 -15.73
C TRP A 108 -27.34 6.22 -16.87
N ASP A 109 -27.46 6.86 -18.03
CA ASP A 109 -28.03 6.34 -19.28
C ASP A 109 -26.99 6.30 -20.43
N GLY A 110 -25.71 6.50 -20.11
CA GLY A 110 -24.61 6.54 -21.09
C GLY A 110 -24.63 7.74 -22.04
N GLN A 111 -25.51 8.74 -21.83
CA GLN A 111 -25.63 9.94 -22.68
C GLN A 111 -25.14 11.23 -21.98
N GLY A 112 -24.90 11.18 -20.68
CA GLY A 112 -24.32 12.27 -19.90
C GLY A 112 -25.23 13.50 -19.81
N GLY A 113 -24.64 14.70 -19.78
CA GLY A 113 -25.39 15.95 -19.61
C GLY A 113 -26.02 16.50 -20.90
N ASN A 114 -25.63 15.96 -22.05
CA ASN A 114 -26.02 16.47 -23.38
C ASN A 114 -27.16 15.66 -24.03
N GLY A 115 -27.71 14.66 -23.34
CA GLY A 115 -28.78 13.80 -23.85
C GLY A 115 -29.40 12.91 -22.76
N GLY A 116 -30.43 12.16 -23.12
CA GLY A 116 -31.14 11.25 -22.22
C GLY A 116 -31.98 11.95 -21.15
N VAL A 117 -31.98 11.44 -19.92
CA VAL A 117 -32.75 12.04 -18.81
C VAL A 117 -32.07 13.31 -18.28
N THR A 118 -32.85 14.26 -17.76
CA THR A 118 -32.31 15.44 -17.07
C THR A 118 -31.62 15.03 -15.77
N LYS A 119 -30.33 15.37 -15.64
CA LYS A 119 -29.47 15.00 -14.50
C LYS A 119 -29.09 16.26 -13.72
N PRO A 120 -29.13 16.26 -12.39
CA PRO A 120 -28.66 17.39 -11.59
C PRO A 120 -27.19 17.73 -11.89
N HIS A 121 -26.91 18.99 -12.26
CA HIS A 121 -25.58 19.48 -12.63
C HIS A 121 -25.40 20.93 -12.14
N PRO A 122 -24.33 21.25 -11.40
CA PRO A 122 -23.33 20.33 -10.85
C PRO A 122 -23.87 19.59 -9.63
N MET A 123 -23.20 18.53 -9.22
CA MET A 123 -23.48 17.97 -7.90
C MET A 123 -23.07 18.95 -6.79
N MET A 124 -21.83 19.46 -6.85
CA MET A 124 -21.23 20.33 -5.83
C MET A 124 -20.91 21.70 -6.43
N LYS A 125 -21.66 22.73 -6.04
CA LYS A 125 -21.43 24.12 -6.45
C LYS A 125 -20.65 24.86 -5.38
N ILE A 126 -19.36 25.09 -5.63
CA ILE A 126 -18.42 25.65 -4.65
C ILE A 126 -18.16 27.13 -4.96
N LYS A 127 -18.68 28.00 -4.08
CA LYS A 127 -18.53 29.47 -4.17
C LYS A 127 -17.88 30.05 -2.90
N ILE A 128 -16.90 29.34 -2.34
CA ILE A 128 -16.17 29.76 -1.13
C ILE A 128 -14.73 30.14 -1.43
N SER A 129 -14.13 30.96 -0.58
CA SER A 129 -12.67 31.06 -0.44
C SER A 129 -12.21 30.44 0.87
N GLY A 130 -10.90 30.22 1.05
CA GLY A 130 -10.34 29.57 2.24
C GLY A 130 -9.89 28.13 1.95
N THR A 131 -10.37 27.16 2.71
CA THR A 131 -10.00 25.74 2.59
C THR A 131 -11.23 24.83 2.47
N TYR A 132 -11.10 23.79 1.65
CA TYR A 132 -12.10 22.75 1.46
C TYR A 132 -11.40 21.39 1.44
N SER A 133 -11.59 20.57 2.46
CA SER A 133 -10.75 19.38 2.66
C SER A 133 -11.50 18.14 3.13
N ASN A 134 -10.95 16.96 2.83
CA ASN A 134 -11.42 15.66 3.30
C ASN A 134 -12.91 15.35 2.98
N VAL A 135 -13.44 15.88 1.87
CA VAL A 135 -14.81 15.57 1.42
C VAL A 135 -14.77 14.41 0.42
N LYS A 136 -15.68 13.44 0.59
CA LYS A 136 -15.94 12.39 -0.39
C LYS A 136 -17.22 12.69 -1.16
N VAL A 137 -17.17 12.56 -2.47
CA VAL A 137 -18.33 12.61 -3.36
C VAL A 137 -18.45 11.27 -4.05
N LEU A 138 -19.61 10.64 -3.90
CA LEU A 138 -19.95 9.35 -4.48
C LEU A 138 -21.08 9.56 -5.48
N ASN A 139 -21.00 8.88 -6.62
CA ASN A 139 -22.10 8.78 -7.58
C ASN A 139 -22.65 10.14 -8.05
N SER A 140 -21.82 11.01 -8.63
CA SER A 140 -22.31 12.25 -9.23
C SER A 140 -23.22 11.96 -10.44
N PRO A 141 -24.43 12.56 -10.53
CA PRO A 141 -25.31 12.37 -11.69
C PRO A 141 -24.69 12.86 -13.01
N ALA A 142 -23.92 13.96 -12.93
CA ALA A 142 -23.18 14.58 -14.02
C ALA A 142 -21.88 15.19 -13.45
N HIS A 143 -21.48 16.40 -13.87
CA HIS A 143 -20.25 17.05 -13.38
C HIS A 143 -20.25 17.17 -11.86
N THR A 144 -19.10 16.83 -11.24
CA THR A 144 -18.98 16.70 -9.79
C THR A 144 -18.85 18.06 -9.13
N TYR A 145 -17.75 18.77 -9.36
CA TYR A 145 -17.51 20.09 -8.79
C TYR A 145 -17.58 21.18 -9.85
N SER A 146 -18.31 22.25 -9.57
CA SER A 146 -18.19 23.54 -10.26
C SER A 146 -17.62 24.56 -9.30
N ILE A 147 -16.50 25.19 -9.67
CA ILE A 147 -15.73 26.06 -8.77
C ILE A 147 -15.73 27.50 -9.26
N SER A 148 -16.15 28.41 -8.39
CA SER A 148 -16.12 29.87 -8.62
C SER A 148 -15.83 30.59 -7.30
N ASN A 149 -14.59 30.46 -6.81
CA ASN A 149 -14.16 31.03 -5.54
C ASN A 149 -14.02 32.58 -5.60
N PRO A 150 -14.54 33.32 -4.60
CA PRO A 150 -14.47 34.79 -4.55
C PRO A 150 -13.08 35.34 -4.16
N ALA A 151 -12.20 34.49 -3.64
CA ALA A 151 -10.79 34.76 -3.31
C ALA A 151 -10.06 33.41 -3.22
N LYS A 152 -8.75 33.40 -2.95
CA LYS A 152 -7.92 32.19 -2.93
C LYS A 152 -8.59 31.00 -2.23
N LEU A 153 -8.60 29.85 -2.91
CA LEU A 153 -9.16 28.59 -2.41
C LEU A 153 -8.14 27.46 -2.51
N VAL A 154 -8.00 26.68 -1.45
CA VAL A 154 -7.26 25.41 -1.44
C VAL A 154 -8.22 24.26 -1.21
N MET A 155 -8.32 23.37 -2.19
CA MET A 155 -9.08 22.13 -2.14
C MET A 155 -8.12 20.96 -1.97
N SER A 156 -8.21 20.19 -0.89
CA SER A 156 -7.22 19.13 -0.60
C SER A 156 -7.84 17.83 -0.08
N LYS A 157 -7.19 16.69 -0.39
CA LYS A 157 -7.61 15.37 0.11
C LYS A 157 -9.06 15.02 -0.22
N LEU A 158 -9.51 15.41 -1.42
CA LEU A 158 -10.86 15.11 -1.89
C LEU A 158 -10.91 13.74 -2.54
N THR A 159 -12.06 13.07 -2.44
CA THR A 159 -12.32 11.82 -3.16
C THR A 159 -13.54 11.99 -4.03
N ILE A 160 -13.42 11.71 -5.33
CA ILE A 160 -14.54 11.59 -6.27
C ILE A 160 -14.59 10.15 -6.75
N ASP A 161 -15.73 9.50 -6.59
CA ASP A 161 -15.90 8.11 -7.01
C ASP A 161 -17.22 7.86 -7.74
N ASN A 162 -17.14 7.73 -9.07
CA ASN A 162 -18.26 7.44 -9.96
C ASN A 162 -18.14 6.06 -10.61
N CYS A 163 -17.13 5.29 -10.26
CA CYS A 163 -16.67 4.13 -11.01
C CYS A 163 -17.10 2.81 -10.36
N LYS A 164 -17.45 1.79 -11.16
CA LYS A 164 -17.48 0.39 -10.68
C LYS A 164 -16.09 -0.20 -10.59
N CYS A 165 -15.06 0.57 -11.01
CA CYS A 165 -13.67 0.19 -10.84
C CYS A 165 -13.57 -0.56 -9.53
N PRO A 166 -13.11 -1.83 -9.53
CA PRO A 166 -12.89 -2.51 -8.27
C PRO A 166 -12.02 -1.55 -7.48
N HIS A 167 -12.61 -0.94 -6.45
CA HIS A 167 -11.84 -0.61 -5.28
C HIS A 167 -11.07 -1.90 -5.04
N ASN A 168 -9.76 -1.81 -4.83
CA ASN A 168 -9.09 -2.89 -4.13
C ASN A 168 -10.11 -3.42 -3.09
N PRO A 169 -10.59 -4.67 -3.20
CA PRO A 169 -11.75 -5.11 -2.41
C PRO A 169 -11.48 -5.02 -0.89
N ARG A 170 -10.25 -4.63 -0.51
CA ARG A 170 -9.73 -4.42 0.82
C ARG A 170 -10.02 -3.06 1.47
N VAL A 171 -10.71 -2.08 0.86
CA VAL A 171 -10.90 -0.75 1.49
C VAL A 171 -12.31 -0.13 1.46
N ALA A 172 -13.38 -0.90 1.25
CA ALA A 172 -14.74 -0.45 1.62
C ALA A 172 -15.18 -1.04 2.98
N PRO A 173 -15.95 -0.30 3.81
CA PRO A 173 -16.63 -0.86 4.96
C PRO A 173 -17.72 -1.84 4.50
N ILE A 174 -17.68 -3.08 4.99
CA ILE A 174 -18.81 -3.99 4.92
C ILE A 174 -19.84 -3.44 5.92
N TYR A 175 -20.73 -2.58 5.44
CA TYR A 175 -22.12 -2.39 5.90
C TYR A 175 -22.80 -1.33 5.03
N VAL A 176 -23.08 -1.64 3.76
CA VAL A 176 -24.18 -1.02 3.00
C VAL A 176 -24.76 -2.06 2.04
N LEU A 177 -25.61 -2.95 2.56
CA LEU A 177 -26.60 -3.67 1.76
C LEU A 177 -27.75 -2.71 1.44
N THR A 178 -27.50 -1.70 0.60
CA THR A 178 -28.57 -0.92 -0.07
C THR A 178 -28.03 -0.37 -1.40
N SER A 179 -28.42 -0.97 -2.52
CA SER A 179 -28.65 -0.40 -3.87
C SER A 179 -27.84 0.79 -4.47
N SER A 180 -26.75 1.33 -3.92
CA SER A 180 -26.03 2.53 -4.44
C SER A 180 -24.53 2.33 -4.70
N LEU A 181 -24.13 1.15 -5.20
CA LEU A 181 -22.75 0.93 -5.65
C LEU A 181 -22.40 1.85 -6.82
N ALA A 182 -21.26 2.55 -6.73
CA ALA A 182 -20.68 3.29 -7.84
C ALA A 182 -20.40 2.32 -9.00
N ALA A 183 -20.88 2.69 -10.19
CA ALA A 183 -21.00 1.76 -11.30
C ALA A 183 -20.81 2.40 -12.69
N GLY A 184 -20.35 3.65 -12.76
CA GLY A 184 -20.39 4.45 -14.00
C GLY A 184 -19.60 3.87 -15.16
N ASP A 185 -18.53 3.10 -14.91
CA ASP A 185 -17.74 2.49 -15.99
C ASP A 185 -18.41 1.28 -16.64
N ALA A 186 -19.33 0.63 -15.92
CA ALA A 186 -20.02 -0.56 -16.40
C ALA A 186 -21.26 -0.15 -17.21
N PRO A 187 -21.61 -0.90 -18.26
CA PRO A 187 -22.89 -0.74 -18.91
C PRO A 187 -24.05 -1.15 -18.00
N ASN A 188 -25.22 -0.56 -18.22
CA ASN A 188 -26.48 -0.94 -17.58
C ASN A 188 -27.61 -1.05 -18.63
N ASN A 189 -28.83 -1.36 -18.18
CA ASN A 189 -30.00 -1.49 -19.05
C ASN A 189 -30.42 -0.19 -19.77
N GLN A 190 -29.91 0.97 -19.36
CA GLN A 190 -30.21 2.28 -19.94
C GLN A 190 -29.10 2.77 -20.88
N SER A 191 -27.88 2.26 -20.76
CA SER A 191 -26.70 2.78 -21.47
C SER A 191 -26.43 2.17 -22.83
N GLY A 192 -27.25 1.23 -23.29
CA GLY A 192 -27.13 0.62 -24.62
C GLY A 192 -25.76 -0.03 -24.87
N GLY A 193 -25.16 -0.64 -23.83
CA GLY A 193 -23.84 -1.28 -23.90
C GLY A 193 -22.64 -0.33 -23.72
N LYS A 194 -22.85 0.99 -23.61
CA LYS A 194 -21.81 1.96 -23.24
C LYS A 194 -21.60 2.00 -21.73
N ALA A 195 -20.49 2.55 -21.25
CA ALA A 195 -20.35 2.93 -19.84
C ALA A 195 -21.56 3.79 -19.40
N ALA A 196 -22.17 3.46 -18.26
CA ALA A 196 -23.39 4.12 -17.81
C ALA A 196 -23.17 5.59 -17.45
N GLY A 197 -22.06 5.88 -16.75
CA GLY A 197 -21.64 7.23 -16.39
C GLY A 197 -21.03 7.94 -17.60
N HIS A 198 -21.41 9.20 -17.80
CA HIS A 198 -20.88 10.06 -18.86
C HIS A 198 -20.98 11.53 -18.44
N ASN A 199 -20.05 12.39 -18.88
CA ASN A 199 -19.94 13.78 -18.45
C ASN A 199 -19.87 13.95 -16.92
N THR A 200 -19.15 13.05 -16.25
CA THR A 200 -18.91 13.08 -14.81
C THR A 200 -17.60 13.78 -14.47
N ASP A 201 -17.33 14.93 -15.11
CA ASP A 201 -16.12 15.73 -14.89
C ASP A 201 -15.82 15.92 -13.39
N GLY A 202 -14.57 15.72 -13.00
CA GLY A 202 -14.15 15.80 -11.60
C GLY A 202 -14.24 17.25 -11.10
N PHE A 203 -13.52 18.14 -11.78
CA PHE A 203 -13.50 19.57 -11.47
C PHE A 203 -13.72 20.40 -12.74
N ASP A 204 -14.84 21.12 -12.80
CA ASP A 204 -15.06 22.19 -13.77
C ASP A 204 -14.63 23.54 -13.17
N VAL A 205 -13.59 24.13 -13.77
CA VAL A 205 -12.86 25.27 -13.22
C VAL A 205 -12.99 26.48 -14.13
N SER A 206 -13.65 27.51 -13.63
CA SER A 206 -13.76 28.84 -14.26
C SER A 206 -13.48 29.95 -13.23
N THR A 207 -12.26 29.96 -12.69
CA THR A 207 -11.90 30.80 -11.53
C THR A 207 -10.42 31.16 -11.48
N THR A 208 -10.01 32.00 -10.54
CA THR A 208 -8.62 32.43 -10.31
C THR A 208 -8.16 32.09 -8.89
N ASP A 209 -6.85 31.91 -8.71
CA ASP A 209 -6.20 31.63 -7.41
C ASP A 209 -6.73 30.35 -6.73
N LEU A 210 -6.68 29.23 -7.46
CA LEU A 210 -7.14 27.93 -7.01
C LEU A 210 -5.96 26.94 -6.88
N THR A 211 -5.92 26.20 -5.78
CA THR A 211 -5.05 25.02 -5.65
C THR A 211 -5.89 23.79 -5.36
N ILE A 212 -5.75 22.74 -6.17
CA ILE A 212 -6.32 21.42 -5.92
C ILE A 212 -5.17 20.44 -5.72
N GLU A 213 -5.11 19.79 -4.57
CA GLU A 213 -4.00 18.91 -4.22
C GLU A 213 -4.38 17.63 -3.45
N ASP A 214 -3.49 16.63 -3.54
CA ASP A 214 -3.55 15.39 -2.76
C ASP A 214 -4.91 14.65 -2.87
N SER A 215 -5.58 14.77 -4.01
CA SER A 215 -6.95 14.27 -4.23
C SER A 215 -7.00 13.05 -5.15
N THR A 216 -8.03 12.21 -4.98
CA THR A 216 -8.30 11.02 -5.80
C THR A 216 -9.57 11.22 -6.61
N ILE A 217 -9.47 11.09 -7.94
CA ILE A 217 -10.55 11.34 -8.87
C ILE A 217 -10.74 10.11 -9.76
N ARG A 218 -11.91 9.47 -9.63
CA ARG A 218 -12.36 8.34 -10.47
C ARG A 218 -13.65 8.73 -11.17
N ASN A 219 -13.56 8.94 -12.47
CA ASN A 219 -14.68 9.43 -13.26
C ASN A 219 -14.61 8.96 -14.72
N GLN A 220 -15.62 9.34 -15.51
CA GLN A 220 -15.77 8.93 -16.91
C GLN A 220 -15.49 10.06 -17.91
N ASP A 221 -15.07 11.25 -17.45
CA ASP A 221 -14.76 12.40 -18.30
C ASP A 221 -13.49 13.11 -17.77
N ASP A 222 -13.34 14.41 -17.96
CA ASP A 222 -12.15 15.13 -17.52
C ASP A 222 -11.91 15.03 -16.02
N CYS A 223 -10.69 14.66 -15.62
CA CYS A 223 -10.30 14.69 -14.20
C CYS A 223 -10.38 16.12 -13.66
N ILE A 224 -9.97 17.07 -14.49
CA ILE A 224 -10.16 18.51 -14.34
C ILE A 224 -10.30 19.14 -15.72
N ALA A 225 -11.23 20.09 -15.86
CA ALA A 225 -11.44 20.92 -17.04
C ALA A 225 -11.26 22.40 -16.65
N ILE A 226 -10.14 22.99 -17.07
CA ILE A 226 -9.84 24.42 -16.82
C ILE A 226 -10.32 25.25 -18.01
N ASN A 227 -11.50 25.84 -17.88
CA ASN A 227 -12.19 26.54 -18.97
C ASN A 227 -11.83 28.03 -19.05
N LYS A 228 -11.55 28.67 -17.90
CA LYS A 228 -11.20 30.10 -17.79
C LYS A 228 -10.49 30.40 -16.46
N GLY A 229 -9.59 31.38 -16.45
CA GLY A 229 -9.03 32.00 -15.25
C GLY A 229 -7.51 31.85 -15.12
N SER A 230 -6.95 32.23 -13.98
CA SER A 230 -5.49 32.25 -13.81
C SER A 230 -4.99 31.79 -12.44
N ASN A 231 -3.67 31.55 -12.33
CA ASN A 231 -3.01 31.16 -11.09
C ASN A 231 -3.61 29.88 -10.48
N ILE A 232 -3.70 28.83 -11.30
CA ILE A 232 -4.28 27.54 -10.91
C ILE A 232 -3.18 26.51 -10.73
N ILE A 233 -3.19 25.79 -9.61
CA ILE A 233 -2.26 24.70 -9.33
C ILE A 233 -3.06 23.40 -9.15
N PHE A 234 -2.75 22.39 -9.95
CA PHE A 234 -3.30 21.04 -9.81
C PHE A 234 -2.14 20.07 -9.57
N GLN A 235 -1.97 19.62 -8.33
CA GLN A 235 -0.76 18.89 -7.94
C GLN A 235 -0.96 17.67 -7.05
N ARG A 236 -0.12 16.64 -7.23
CA ARG A 236 -0.12 15.41 -6.41
C ARG A 236 -1.48 14.70 -6.38
N ASN A 237 -2.26 14.82 -7.45
CA ASN A 237 -3.56 14.16 -7.57
C ASN A 237 -3.44 12.84 -8.34
N SER A 238 -4.38 11.93 -8.10
CA SER A 238 -4.56 10.69 -8.88
C SER A 238 -5.83 10.77 -9.71
N CYS A 239 -5.69 10.66 -11.03
CA CYS A 239 -6.79 10.66 -12.00
C CYS A 239 -6.93 9.27 -12.62
N THR A 240 -8.12 8.66 -12.59
CA THR A 240 -8.33 7.29 -13.10
C THR A 240 -9.57 7.17 -13.98
N GLY A 241 -9.43 6.48 -15.12
CA GLY A 241 -10.55 5.99 -15.95
C GLY A 241 -11.15 6.98 -16.96
N GLY A 242 -11.02 8.29 -16.73
CA GLY A 242 -11.65 9.34 -17.52
C GLY A 242 -10.85 9.83 -18.75
N HIS A 243 -11.01 11.11 -19.10
CA HIS A 243 -10.33 11.74 -20.24
C HIS A 243 -8.91 12.24 -19.96
N GLY A 244 -8.51 12.33 -18.69
CA GLY A 244 -7.22 12.89 -18.27
C GLY A 244 -7.32 14.32 -17.75
N ILE A 245 -6.19 15.02 -17.72
CA ILE A 245 -6.10 16.41 -17.26
C ILE A 245 -6.28 17.35 -18.45
N SER A 246 -7.31 18.19 -18.41
CA SER A 246 -7.68 19.08 -19.51
C SER A 246 -7.62 20.55 -19.15
N ILE A 247 -6.96 21.31 -20.03
CA ILE A 247 -7.14 22.75 -20.14
C ILE A 247 -8.05 23.00 -21.33
N GLY A 248 -9.25 23.49 -21.06
CA GLY A 248 -10.36 23.65 -21.99
C GLY A 248 -11.57 22.78 -21.65
N SER A 249 -12.64 22.84 -22.44
CA SER A 249 -12.73 23.39 -23.80
C SER A 249 -12.75 24.93 -23.85
N ILE A 250 -11.66 25.54 -24.33
CA ILE A 250 -11.54 27.00 -24.41
C ILE A 250 -12.53 27.55 -25.44
N SER A 251 -13.36 28.51 -25.01
CA SER A 251 -14.40 29.17 -25.82
C SER A 251 -14.02 30.62 -26.13
N THR A 252 -14.79 31.27 -27.01
CA THR A 252 -14.60 32.70 -27.36
C THR A 252 -14.50 33.59 -26.11
N GLY A 253 -13.50 34.48 -26.10
CA GLY A 253 -13.28 35.42 -24.99
C GLY A 253 -12.64 34.83 -23.73
N ALA A 254 -12.35 33.52 -23.67
CA ALA A 254 -11.74 32.89 -22.51
C ALA A 254 -10.22 33.14 -22.47
N THR A 255 -9.70 33.40 -21.28
CA THR A 255 -8.26 33.49 -21.00
C THR A 255 -7.92 32.49 -19.92
N VAL A 256 -6.94 31.62 -20.20
CA VAL A 256 -6.33 30.72 -19.23
C VAL A 256 -4.84 31.05 -19.11
N GLN A 257 -4.39 31.39 -17.91
CA GLN A 257 -3.02 31.87 -17.69
C GLN A 257 -2.40 31.32 -16.39
N ASN A 258 -1.08 31.06 -16.39
CA ASN A 258 -0.34 30.67 -15.17
C ASN A 258 -0.93 29.42 -14.50
N VAL A 259 -1.05 28.33 -15.27
CA VAL A 259 -1.55 27.03 -14.78
C VAL A 259 -0.38 26.08 -14.57
N GLN A 260 -0.31 25.46 -13.40
CA GLN A 260 0.70 24.48 -13.06
C GLN A 260 0.06 23.12 -12.78
N ILE A 261 0.43 22.13 -13.59
CA ILE A 261 0.01 20.72 -13.46
C ILE A 261 1.23 19.92 -13.00
N LEU A 262 1.29 19.58 -11.72
CA LEU A 262 2.53 19.14 -11.06
C LEU A 262 2.39 17.77 -10.38
N ASN A 263 3.28 16.84 -10.70
CA ASN A 263 3.42 15.57 -9.96
C ASN A 263 2.12 14.76 -9.82
N ASN A 264 1.26 14.80 -10.83
CA ASN A 264 0.02 14.01 -10.83
C ASN A 264 0.27 12.60 -11.37
N GLN A 265 -0.57 11.65 -10.94
CA GLN A 265 -0.60 10.29 -11.44
C GLN A 265 -1.86 10.10 -12.31
N ILE A 266 -1.68 9.68 -13.56
CA ILE A 266 -2.78 9.53 -14.54
C ILE A 266 -2.85 8.07 -14.98
N ILE A 267 -3.95 7.39 -14.68
CA ILE A 267 -4.06 5.93 -14.82
C ILE A 267 -5.25 5.58 -15.71
N ASN A 268 -5.04 4.83 -16.79
CA ASN A 268 -6.11 4.29 -17.65
C ASN A 268 -7.08 5.35 -18.23
N ASN A 269 -6.62 6.59 -18.35
CA ASN A 269 -7.39 7.68 -18.98
C ASN A 269 -7.24 7.64 -20.50
N ASP A 270 -8.16 8.26 -21.24
CA ASP A 270 -8.04 8.41 -22.69
C ASP A 270 -6.79 9.21 -23.07
N GLN A 271 -6.59 10.35 -22.41
CA GLN A 271 -5.42 11.22 -22.59
C GLN A 271 -4.66 11.33 -21.28
N ALA A 272 -3.37 11.65 -21.35
CA ALA A 272 -2.65 12.06 -20.15
C ALA A 272 -2.80 13.57 -19.92
N LEU A 273 -2.18 14.37 -20.79
CA LEU A 273 -2.17 15.83 -20.72
C LEU A 273 -2.84 16.41 -21.96
N ARG A 274 -3.88 17.22 -21.77
CA ARG A 274 -4.69 17.77 -22.86
C ARG A 274 -4.83 19.29 -22.77
N ILE A 275 -4.65 19.96 -23.91
CA ILE A 275 -5.15 21.31 -24.17
C ILE A 275 -6.14 21.22 -25.33
N LYS A 276 -7.38 21.63 -25.13
CA LYS A 276 -8.45 21.58 -26.14
C LYS A 276 -9.11 22.96 -26.31
N THR A 277 -9.12 23.48 -27.53
CA THR A 277 -9.77 24.76 -27.86
C THR A 277 -10.82 24.56 -28.94
N LYS A 278 -11.98 25.21 -28.80
CA LYS A 278 -13.02 25.13 -29.84
C LYS A 278 -12.53 25.75 -31.15
N ALA A 279 -12.80 25.11 -32.27
CA ALA A 279 -12.34 25.54 -33.59
C ALA A 279 -12.92 26.90 -34.01
N ASP A 280 -14.12 27.22 -33.54
CA ASP A 280 -14.82 28.49 -33.77
C ASP A 280 -14.51 29.57 -32.72
N ALA A 281 -13.69 29.27 -31.69
CA ALA A 281 -13.37 30.23 -30.64
C ALA A 281 -12.51 31.37 -31.18
N THR A 282 -12.90 32.60 -30.82
CA THR A 282 -12.19 33.84 -31.16
C THR A 282 -11.82 34.64 -29.92
N SER A 283 -10.84 35.53 -30.02
CA SER A 283 -10.45 36.43 -28.94
C SER A 283 -10.14 35.72 -27.61
N ALA A 284 -9.50 34.55 -27.68
CA ALA A 284 -9.18 33.73 -26.51
C ALA A 284 -7.68 33.42 -26.43
N SER A 285 -7.19 33.06 -25.23
CA SER A 285 -5.78 32.74 -25.03
C SER A 285 -5.51 31.68 -23.96
N VAL A 286 -4.44 30.92 -24.18
CA VAL A 286 -3.87 29.93 -23.25
C VAL A 286 -2.37 30.19 -23.17
N SER A 287 -1.87 30.61 -22.01
CA SER A 287 -0.47 30.98 -21.83
C SER A 287 0.06 30.65 -20.44
N GLY A 288 1.38 30.54 -20.27
CA GLY A 288 1.98 30.26 -18.95
C GLY A 288 1.53 28.90 -18.37
N ILE A 289 1.36 27.90 -19.24
CA ILE A 289 1.00 26.54 -18.82
C ILE A 289 2.28 25.75 -18.57
N THR A 290 2.39 25.16 -17.40
CA THR A 290 3.50 24.31 -16.98
C THR A 290 3.00 22.92 -16.62
N PHE A 291 3.57 21.90 -17.26
CA PHE A 291 3.43 20.50 -16.84
C PHE A 291 4.78 19.97 -16.36
N SER A 292 4.87 19.48 -15.13
CA SER A 292 6.13 18.96 -14.58
C SER A 292 5.91 17.77 -13.65
N GLY A 293 6.79 16.76 -13.74
CA GLY A 293 6.79 15.58 -12.87
C GLY A 293 5.55 14.68 -12.97
N ASN A 294 4.68 14.87 -13.96
CA ASN A 294 3.49 14.04 -14.10
C ASN A 294 3.86 12.65 -14.63
N THR A 295 3.17 11.64 -14.12
CA THR A 295 3.31 10.25 -14.57
C THR A 295 2.00 9.76 -15.15
N ALA A 296 2.08 8.94 -16.20
CA ALA A 296 0.90 8.33 -16.79
C ALA A 296 1.15 6.90 -17.22
N THR A 297 0.14 6.04 -17.04
CA THR A 297 0.15 4.63 -17.46
C THR A 297 -1.20 4.24 -18.02
N GLY A 298 -1.22 3.34 -19.00
CA GLY A 298 -2.46 2.84 -19.59
C GLY A 298 -3.25 3.90 -20.38
N THR A 299 -2.60 4.98 -20.82
CA THR A 299 -3.24 6.03 -21.61
C THR A 299 -3.67 5.50 -22.98
N LYS A 300 -4.95 5.62 -23.31
CA LYS A 300 -5.59 4.85 -24.40
C LYS A 300 -5.56 5.51 -25.78
N LYS A 301 -5.51 6.85 -25.87
CA LYS A 301 -5.62 7.61 -27.12
C LYS A 301 -4.40 8.48 -27.39
N PHE A 302 -4.05 9.40 -26.48
CA PHE A 302 -2.91 10.32 -26.64
C PHE A 302 -2.16 10.54 -25.33
N GLY A 303 -0.83 10.38 -25.35
CA GLY A 303 0.00 10.75 -24.20
C GLY A 303 -0.08 12.24 -23.90
N VAL A 304 0.20 13.05 -24.92
CA VAL A 304 -0.02 14.50 -24.89
C VAL A 304 -0.83 14.91 -26.12
N ILE A 305 -1.85 15.73 -25.93
CA ILE A 305 -2.62 16.30 -27.03
C ILE A 305 -2.84 17.80 -26.85
N VAL A 306 -2.48 18.58 -27.87
CA VAL A 306 -2.82 19.99 -28.00
C VAL A 306 -3.65 20.12 -29.28
N ASP A 307 -4.92 20.48 -29.15
CA ASP A 307 -5.87 20.41 -30.24
C ASP A 307 -6.74 21.67 -30.36
N GLN A 308 -6.63 22.35 -31.50
CA GLN A 308 -7.48 23.49 -31.86
C GLN A 308 -8.70 23.10 -32.71
N GLY A 309 -8.96 21.82 -32.93
CA GLY A 309 -10.04 21.30 -33.77
C GLY A 309 -11.34 20.92 -33.03
N TYR A 310 -11.39 21.07 -31.70
CA TYR A 310 -12.55 20.65 -30.88
C TYR A 310 -13.86 21.33 -31.36
N PRO A 311 -15.03 20.66 -31.39
CA PRO A 311 -15.37 19.37 -30.76
C PRO A 311 -14.85 18.13 -31.48
N THR A 312 -14.48 18.24 -32.75
CA THR A 312 -13.92 17.11 -33.50
C THR A 312 -12.45 16.94 -33.12
N THR A 313 -12.13 15.87 -32.40
CA THR A 313 -10.74 15.59 -31.99
C THR A 313 -9.83 15.53 -33.22
N LEU A 314 -8.79 16.35 -33.26
CA LEU A 314 -7.88 16.54 -34.39
C LEU A 314 -8.59 16.97 -35.70
N GLY A 315 -9.72 17.70 -35.59
CA GLY A 315 -10.44 18.33 -36.69
C GLY A 315 -9.71 19.54 -37.28
N ALA A 316 -10.37 20.30 -38.16
CA ALA A 316 -9.78 21.51 -38.76
C ALA A 316 -9.44 22.54 -37.64
N PRO A 317 -8.16 22.92 -37.47
CA PRO A 317 -7.77 23.77 -36.35
C PRO A 317 -8.27 25.21 -36.54
N GLY A 318 -8.83 25.79 -35.48
CA GLY A 318 -9.15 27.21 -35.41
C GLY A 318 -7.92 28.09 -35.22
N ASN A 319 -8.04 29.38 -35.53
CA ASN A 319 -6.94 30.37 -35.43
C ASN A 319 -7.17 31.47 -34.37
N GLY A 320 -8.37 31.52 -33.80
CA GLY A 320 -8.81 32.59 -32.90
C GLY A 320 -8.37 32.42 -31.44
N VAL A 321 -7.78 31.28 -31.07
CA VAL A 321 -7.18 31.04 -29.75
C VAL A 321 -5.67 31.10 -29.85
N LYS A 322 -5.05 32.02 -29.09
CA LYS A 322 -3.59 32.11 -28.99
C LYS A 322 -3.07 31.13 -27.96
N ILE A 323 -2.20 30.22 -28.37
CA ILE A 323 -1.67 29.16 -27.50
C ILE A 323 -0.15 29.29 -27.37
N SER A 324 0.32 29.32 -26.14
CA SER A 324 1.72 29.17 -25.76
C SER A 324 1.83 28.17 -24.61
N VAL A 325 2.61 27.11 -24.81
CA VAL A 325 2.75 26.01 -23.86
C VAL A 325 4.22 25.85 -23.49
N ARG A 326 4.51 25.75 -22.18
CA ARG A 326 5.83 25.36 -21.69
C ARG A 326 5.74 23.98 -21.05
N LEU A 327 6.30 22.98 -21.72
CA LEU A 327 6.53 21.65 -21.14
C LEU A 327 7.97 21.58 -20.61
N LEU A 328 8.30 22.55 -19.74
CA LEU A 328 9.65 22.81 -19.26
C LEU A 328 9.73 22.87 -17.73
N LEU A 329 10.84 22.34 -17.23
CA LEU A 329 11.41 22.73 -15.94
C LEU A 329 11.66 24.24 -15.95
N GLU A 330 10.97 24.97 -15.09
CA GLU A 330 11.56 26.14 -14.47
C GLU A 330 12.03 25.72 -13.08
N THR A 331 13.34 25.80 -12.89
CA THR A 331 14.00 25.72 -11.60
C THR A 331 13.47 26.82 -10.71
N CYS A 332 12.48 26.48 -9.88
CA CYS A 332 12.26 27.13 -8.60
C CYS A 332 12.63 26.20 -7.45
N PHE A 333 13.63 25.32 -7.60
CA PHE A 333 14.46 24.78 -6.51
C PHE A 333 15.76 24.22 -7.11
N ASN A 334 16.87 24.64 -6.53
CA ASN A 334 18.22 24.27 -6.92
C ASN A 334 18.50 22.80 -6.55
N SER A 335 18.11 21.85 -7.40
CA SER A 335 18.54 20.46 -7.32
C SER A 335 18.67 19.87 -8.72
N SER A 336 19.82 19.27 -9.01
CA SER A 336 20.25 18.72 -10.30
C SER A 336 19.42 17.54 -10.84
N THR A 337 18.28 17.20 -10.24
CA THR A 337 17.33 16.16 -10.68
C THR A 337 16.07 16.82 -11.21
N GLY A 338 16.04 17.13 -12.51
CA GLY A 338 14.84 17.70 -13.12
C GLY A 338 13.67 16.72 -13.13
N ASN A 339 12.49 17.11 -12.63
CA ASN A 339 11.26 16.32 -12.66
C ASN A 339 10.70 16.21 -14.10
N THR A 340 11.12 15.16 -14.80
CA THR A 340 10.68 14.80 -16.17
C THR A 340 9.21 14.33 -16.14
N ASN A 341 8.41 14.69 -17.15
CA ASN A 341 7.09 14.07 -17.34
C ASN A 341 7.29 12.68 -17.99
N ASN A 342 6.81 11.62 -17.36
CA ASN A 342 6.98 10.23 -17.83
C ASN A 342 5.63 9.58 -18.16
N ILE A 343 5.34 9.43 -19.44
CA ILE A 343 4.03 9.01 -19.94
C ILE A 343 4.17 7.69 -20.70
N ALA A 344 3.55 6.62 -20.22
CA ALA A 344 3.45 5.35 -20.91
C ALA A 344 2.04 5.20 -21.52
N VAL A 345 1.97 5.07 -22.84
CA VAL A 345 0.71 4.92 -23.58
C VAL A 345 0.54 3.49 -24.10
N THR A 346 -0.70 3.05 -24.32
CA THR A 346 -0.99 1.72 -24.89
C THR A 346 -0.50 1.60 -26.33
N SER A 347 -0.35 0.38 -26.85
CA SER A 347 0.20 0.11 -28.19
C SER A 347 -0.59 0.77 -29.34
N SER A 348 -1.90 0.98 -29.16
CA SER A 348 -2.78 1.63 -30.13
C SER A 348 -2.79 3.15 -30.05
N ALA A 349 -2.39 3.72 -28.91
CA ALA A 349 -2.37 5.16 -28.65
C ALA A 349 -1.28 5.89 -29.45
N GLN A 350 -1.49 7.17 -29.74
CA GLN A 350 -0.47 8.04 -30.32
C GLN A 350 0.28 8.77 -29.20
N ARG A 351 1.62 8.71 -29.21
CA ARG A 351 2.41 9.30 -28.12
C ARG A 351 2.13 10.79 -27.92
N VAL A 352 2.15 11.55 -29.00
CA VAL A 352 1.83 12.98 -28.97
C VAL A 352 1.09 13.39 -30.25
N ALA A 353 0.13 14.31 -30.14
CA ALA A 353 -0.48 15.01 -31.26
C ALA A 353 -0.56 16.52 -30.96
N VAL A 354 -0.08 17.36 -31.88
CA VAL A 354 -0.26 18.82 -31.83
C VAL A 354 -0.96 19.28 -33.11
N ASN A 355 -2.25 19.51 -33.00
CA ASN A 355 -3.10 20.03 -34.06
C ASN A 355 -3.31 21.54 -33.86
N CYS A 356 -2.38 22.31 -34.40
CA CYS A 356 -2.29 23.76 -34.24
C CYS A 356 -2.56 24.49 -35.56
N GLY A 357 -3.37 25.55 -35.50
CA GLY A 357 -3.49 26.55 -36.56
C GLY A 357 -2.43 27.64 -36.43
N THR A 358 -2.64 28.79 -37.08
CA THR A 358 -1.77 29.97 -36.96
C THR A 358 -1.85 30.67 -35.60
N GLY A 359 -2.74 30.21 -34.72
CA GLY A 359 -2.89 30.70 -33.34
C GLY A 359 -1.81 30.21 -32.37
N CYS A 360 -1.14 29.10 -32.67
CA CYS A 360 -0.02 28.61 -31.87
C CYS A 360 1.24 29.43 -32.14
N THR A 361 1.88 29.93 -31.09
CA THR A 361 3.05 30.81 -31.21
C THR A 361 4.17 30.41 -30.25
N GLY A 362 5.38 30.86 -30.56
CA GLY A 362 6.57 30.64 -29.75
C GLY A 362 7.24 29.29 -29.98
N THR A 363 8.34 29.08 -29.25
CA THR A 363 9.04 27.80 -29.19
C THR A 363 8.61 27.06 -27.94
N TRP A 364 8.20 25.80 -28.08
CA TRP A 364 7.83 24.93 -26.97
C TRP A 364 8.94 23.90 -26.78
N ASP A 365 9.70 24.00 -25.70
CA ASP A 365 10.74 23.00 -25.41
C ASP A 365 10.13 21.84 -24.61
N TRP A 366 10.25 20.64 -25.19
CA TRP A 366 9.73 19.38 -24.69
C TRP A 366 10.87 18.38 -24.43
N SER A 367 12.11 18.84 -24.32
CA SER A 367 13.30 18.02 -24.06
C SER A 367 13.23 17.17 -22.78
N LYS A 368 12.29 17.49 -21.88
CA LYS A 368 12.02 16.79 -20.62
C LYS A 368 10.64 16.09 -20.60
N LEU A 369 10.11 15.79 -21.79
CA LEU A 369 8.96 14.92 -21.97
C LEU A 369 9.43 13.55 -22.46
N THR A 370 9.15 12.51 -21.68
CA THR A 370 9.35 11.12 -22.08
C THR A 370 7.98 10.49 -22.31
N VAL A 371 7.74 10.04 -23.55
CA VAL A 371 6.54 9.25 -23.88
C VAL A 371 6.98 7.90 -24.45
N THR A 372 6.57 6.80 -23.83
CA THR A 372 6.90 5.42 -24.21
C THR A 372 5.67 4.64 -24.64
N GLY A 373 5.87 3.50 -25.32
CA GLY A 373 4.79 2.74 -25.94
C GLY A 373 4.20 3.41 -27.19
N GLY A 374 3.02 2.93 -27.60
CA GLY A 374 2.21 3.49 -28.69
C GLY A 374 2.89 3.75 -30.04
N LYS A 375 2.13 4.41 -30.90
CA LYS A 375 2.55 4.87 -32.23
C LYS A 375 3.25 6.23 -32.14
N ALA A 376 4.23 6.43 -33.00
CA ALA A 376 4.82 7.75 -33.20
C ALA A 376 3.76 8.76 -33.67
N SER A 377 3.98 10.05 -33.42
CA SER A 377 3.07 11.08 -33.92
C SER A 377 2.95 11.01 -35.44
N ASP A 378 1.73 11.12 -35.95
CA ASP A 378 1.49 11.40 -37.36
C ASP A 378 2.19 12.72 -37.75
N SER A 379 2.78 12.78 -38.94
CA SER A 379 3.54 13.94 -39.43
C SER A 379 2.69 15.20 -39.56
N LYS A 380 1.39 15.09 -39.87
CA LYS A 380 0.47 16.23 -39.95
C LYS A 380 0.16 16.89 -38.60
N TYR A 381 0.40 16.19 -37.48
CA TYR A 381 0.16 16.70 -36.12
C TYR A 381 1.46 17.03 -35.38
N ARG A 382 2.49 17.46 -36.13
CA ARG A 382 3.79 17.90 -35.60
C ARG A 382 3.94 19.39 -35.79
N TYR A 383 3.64 20.16 -34.74
CA TYR A 383 3.88 21.59 -34.74
C TYR A 383 5.39 21.88 -34.79
N SER A 384 5.82 22.68 -35.76
CA SER A 384 7.22 23.01 -36.01
C SER A 384 7.88 23.82 -34.89
N GLY A 385 7.09 24.48 -34.05
CA GLY A 385 7.58 25.22 -32.89
C GLY A 385 8.03 24.34 -31.71
N VAL A 386 7.88 23.01 -31.77
CA VAL A 386 8.30 22.10 -30.70
C VAL A 386 9.79 21.72 -30.82
N LYS A 387 10.58 21.98 -29.78
CA LYS A 387 11.99 21.58 -29.63
C LYS A 387 12.14 20.38 -28.68
N GLY A 388 13.22 19.60 -28.88
CA GLY A 388 13.56 18.42 -28.07
C GLY A 388 12.77 17.19 -28.54
N ALA A 389 13.37 16.37 -29.41
CA ALA A 389 12.73 15.41 -30.31
C ALA A 389 11.75 14.39 -29.65
N PRO A 390 10.44 14.68 -29.50
CA PRO A 390 9.45 13.69 -29.08
C PRO A 390 8.97 12.87 -30.30
N TRP A 391 9.34 13.33 -31.51
CA TRP A 391 8.81 12.88 -32.79
C TRP A 391 9.63 11.74 -33.42
N ARG A 392 10.87 11.51 -32.98
CA ARG A 392 11.80 10.51 -33.50
C ARG A 392 12.61 9.89 -32.36
N CYS A 393 12.58 8.56 -32.20
CA CYS A 393 13.78 7.72 -32.18
C CYS A 393 13.53 6.23 -31.82
N ARG A 394 14.16 5.37 -32.64
CA ARG A 394 14.64 3.98 -32.48
C ARG A 394 13.68 2.90 -31.95
N SER A 395 13.22 2.05 -32.88
CA SER A 395 12.86 0.66 -32.56
C SER A 395 14.11 -0.15 -32.23
N PRO A 396 14.07 -1.11 -31.29
CA PRO A 396 15.07 -2.16 -31.20
C PRO A 396 14.77 -3.20 -32.29
N THR A 397 15.17 -2.93 -33.53
CA THR A 397 15.14 -3.96 -34.59
C THR A 397 16.44 -4.75 -34.54
N ARG A 398 16.33 -6.05 -34.21
CA ARG A 398 17.35 -7.06 -34.51
C ARG A 398 17.63 -7.02 -36.01
N SER A 399 18.91 -6.93 -36.39
CA SER A 399 19.36 -7.31 -37.73
C SER A 399 20.58 -8.21 -37.61
N ASN A 400 20.40 -9.48 -37.98
CA ASN A 400 21.49 -10.39 -38.32
C ASN A 400 22.20 -9.84 -39.57
N SER A 401 23.50 -9.60 -39.47
CA SER A 401 24.39 -9.75 -40.61
C SER A 401 25.80 -10.13 -40.14
N VAL A 402 26.26 -11.24 -40.68
CA VAL A 402 27.60 -11.81 -40.56
C VAL A 402 28.51 -11.05 -41.54
N MET A 403 29.71 -10.64 -41.10
CA MET A 403 31.01 -10.89 -41.77
C MET A 403 32.15 -10.02 -41.21
N GLY A 404 33.28 -10.68 -40.93
CA GLY A 404 34.59 -10.21 -41.42
C GLY A 404 35.56 -9.55 -40.43
N ASN A 405 36.53 -10.33 -39.94
CA ASN A 405 37.73 -9.91 -39.21
C ASN A 405 38.65 -8.94 -39.99
N LYS A 406 39.29 -7.98 -39.30
CA LYS A 406 40.76 -7.77 -39.27
C LYS A 406 41.21 -6.62 -38.34
N VAL A 407 41.77 -7.05 -37.20
CA VAL A 407 42.91 -6.56 -36.38
C VAL A 407 43.94 -5.71 -37.18
N LEU A 408 44.63 -4.63 -36.73
CA LEU A 408 45.44 -4.31 -35.53
C LEU A 408 45.84 -2.81 -35.52
N GLY A 409 46.05 -2.19 -34.34
CA GLY A 409 46.82 -0.94 -34.16
C GLY A 409 46.51 -0.11 -32.88
N LEU A 410 47.31 -0.27 -31.82
CA LEU A 410 47.20 0.20 -30.41
C LEU A 410 47.69 1.69 -30.18
N PRO A 411 47.87 2.19 -28.92
CA PRO A 411 46.98 2.61 -27.80
C PRO A 411 47.23 4.14 -27.46
N PRO A 412 46.93 4.78 -26.28
CA PRO A 412 46.29 4.37 -25.01
C PRO A 412 45.18 5.32 -24.47
N HIS A 413 44.63 4.96 -23.31
CA HIS A 413 43.88 5.77 -22.31
C HIS A 413 42.37 5.49 -22.10
N ILE A 414 42.13 4.66 -21.07
CA ILE A 414 41.13 4.78 -19.98
C ILE A 414 39.69 5.15 -20.36
N THR A 415 38.78 4.18 -20.27
CA THR A 415 37.38 4.37 -19.84
C THR A 415 36.92 3.19 -18.97
N PRO A 416 36.26 3.44 -17.81
CA PRO A 416 35.65 2.38 -17.03
C PRO A 416 34.21 2.10 -17.48
N PHE A 417 33.82 0.86 -17.22
CA PHE A 417 32.47 0.32 -17.09
C PHE A 417 31.44 1.32 -16.55
N HIS A 418 30.17 1.19 -16.97
CA HIS A 418 28.99 0.96 -16.11
C HIS A 418 27.71 1.03 -16.97
N SER A 419 27.20 -0.13 -17.37
CA SER A 419 25.80 -0.30 -17.78
C SER A 419 25.28 -1.51 -17.02
N LEU A 420 24.72 -1.28 -15.82
CA LEU A 420 23.86 -2.21 -15.05
C LEU A 420 23.32 -1.62 -13.74
N ILE A 421 23.30 -0.28 -13.60
CA ILE A 421 22.84 0.43 -12.39
C ILE A 421 21.55 1.25 -12.63
N ASP A 422 21.13 1.46 -13.88
CA ASP A 422 20.04 2.41 -14.18
C ASP A 422 18.61 1.90 -13.93
N VAL A 423 18.42 0.64 -13.51
CA VAL A 423 17.12 0.13 -13.06
C VAL A 423 16.95 0.26 -11.53
N PHE A 424 18.02 0.54 -10.79
CA PHE A 424 18.02 0.48 -9.32
C PHE A 424 17.93 1.84 -8.61
N LEU A 425 18.00 2.96 -9.33
CA LEU A 425 18.13 4.29 -8.71
C LEU A 425 16.98 5.29 -8.98
N SER A 426 15.82 4.85 -9.43
CA SER A 426 14.73 5.78 -9.78
C SER A 426 13.43 5.50 -9.02
N SER A 427 13.45 5.66 -7.69
CA SER A 427 12.25 6.05 -6.92
C SER A 427 12.55 6.20 -5.42
N VAL A 428 13.14 7.34 -5.01
CA VAL A 428 12.53 8.14 -3.93
C VAL A 428 12.95 9.61 -4.07
N LEU A 429 12.00 10.50 -4.32
CA LEU A 429 12.19 11.95 -4.17
C LEU A 429 11.17 12.45 -3.14
N ILE A 430 11.43 12.14 -1.87
CA ILE A 430 10.92 12.90 -0.74
C ILE A 430 12.08 13.78 -0.27
N THR A 431 12.40 14.82 -1.01
CA THR A 431 13.05 16.00 -0.40
C THR A 431 12.67 17.24 -1.21
N ASN A 432 11.74 18.04 -0.67
CA ASN A 432 11.84 19.51 -0.60
C ASN A 432 10.48 20.13 -0.28
N ARG A 433 10.15 20.19 1.02
CA ARG A 433 9.57 21.37 1.70
C ARG A 433 9.15 20.98 3.12
N MET A 434 10.17 20.80 3.95
CA MET A 434 10.01 20.91 5.38
C MET A 434 11.20 21.65 6.01
N GLN A 435 12.01 22.34 5.20
CA GLN A 435 13.22 23.01 5.66
C GLN A 435 12.95 24.41 6.26
N ALA A 436 11.70 24.86 6.27
CA ALA A 436 11.28 26.06 7.02
C ALA A 436 10.53 25.74 8.33
N TYR A 437 10.25 24.46 8.62
CA TYR A 437 9.57 24.00 9.85
C TYR A 437 10.25 22.81 10.56
N LEU A 438 11.33 22.24 10.00
CA LEU A 438 12.13 21.14 10.57
C LEU A 438 13.55 21.54 11.01
N SER A 439 13.73 22.69 11.66
CA SER A 439 14.96 22.86 12.46
C SER A 439 14.95 22.01 13.74
N THR A 440 13.87 21.26 14.00
CA THR A 440 13.65 20.51 15.25
C THR A 440 13.41 19.00 15.12
N PHE A 441 13.24 18.41 13.91
CA PHE A 441 13.14 16.94 13.77
C PHE A 441 14.15 16.38 12.76
N ALA A 442 14.87 15.35 13.20
CA ALA A 442 15.80 14.59 12.38
C ALA A 442 15.08 13.78 11.31
N ALA A 443 15.68 13.65 10.12
CA ALA A 443 15.18 12.80 9.03
C ALA A 443 15.01 11.34 9.50
N THR A 444 13.94 10.66 9.03
CA THR A 444 13.69 9.25 9.33
C THR A 444 13.90 8.35 8.10
N PRO A 445 14.24 7.06 8.27
CA PRO A 445 14.56 6.15 7.15
C PRO A 445 13.44 5.92 6.12
N THR A 446 12.18 6.13 6.51
CA THR A 446 10.99 5.98 5.66
C THR A 446 10.70 7.20 4.79
N ASP A 447 11.38 8.33 5.05
CA ASP A 447 11.21 9.58 4.30
C ASP A 447 12.00 9.58 2.99
N GLY A 448 12.46 8.43 2.49
CA GLY A 448 13.15 8.38 1.20
C GLY A 448 14.49 9.09 1.14
N ARG A 449 15.06 9.40 2.30
CA ARG A 449 16.33 10.12 2.42
C ARG A 449 17.46 9.14 2.65
N ASP A 450 18.64 9.55 2.21
CA ASP A 450 19.85 8.82 2.51
C ASP A 450 20.07 8.70 4.03
N THR A 451 20.27 7.46 4.46
CA THR A 451 20.75 7.11 5.79
C THR A 451 22.11 6.43 5.63
N LEU A 452 22.91 6.33 6.70
CA LEU A 452 24.16 5.57 6.66
C LEU A 452 23.94 4.12 6.18
N THR A 453 22.78 3.54 6.51
CA THR A 453 22.38 2.21 6.06
C THR A 453 22.10 2.15 4.58
N SER A 454 21.31 3.08 4.03
CA SER A 454 20.98 3.08 2.59
C SER A 454 22.21 3.38 1.73
N LEU A 455 23.10 4.24 2.20
CA LEU A 455 24.39 4.51 1.55
C LEU A 455 25.30 3.27 1.56
N ALA A 456 25.35 2.54 2.68
CA ALA A 456 26.11 1.28 2.76
C ALA A 456 25.50 0.19 1.87
N GLN A 457 24.17 0.13 1.74
CA GLN A 457 23.46 -0.76 0.82
C GLN A 457 23.77 -0.42 -0.62
N LEU A 458 23.63 0.85 -1.01
CA LEU A 458 23.99 1.31 -2.34
C LEU A 458 25.45 0.99 -2.66
N SER A 459 26.38 1.20 -1.72
CA SER A 459 27.78 0.82 -1.91
C SER A 459 27.96 -0.69 -2.17
N VAL A 460 27.25 -1.55 -1.43
CA VAL A 460 27.29 -3.00 -1.65
C VAL A 460 26.67 -3.36 -3.00
N GLU A 461 25.57 -2.74 -3.41
CA GLU A 461 24.95 -2.99 -4.72
C GLU A 461 25.87 -2.57 -5.87
N LEU A 462 26.54 -1.41 -5.76
CA LEU A 462 27.48 -0.92 -6.76
C LEU A 462 28.71 -1.83 -6.89
N THR A 463 29.20 -2.38 -5.77
CA THR A 463 30.40 -3.24 -5.75
C THR A 463 30.11 -4.71 -6.12
N SER A 464 28.89 -5.20 -5.85
CA SER A 464 28.51 -6.59 -6.14
C SER A 464 28.19 -6.84 -7.62
N GLY A 465 28.06 -5.79 -8.43
CA GLY A 465 27.69 -5.90 -9.85
C GLY A 465 26.30 -6.55 -10.04
N THR A 466 26.11 -7.29 -11.13
CA THR A 466 24.87 -8.04 -11.41
C THR A 466 24.77 -9.40 -10.78
N SER A 467 25.73 -9.78 -9.93
CA SER A 467 25.77 -11.12 -9.36
C SER A 467 24.64 -11.30 -8.34
N VAL A 468 23.56 -11.97 -8.76
CA VAL A 468 22.42 -12.34 -7.92
C VAL A 468 22.49 -13.83 -7.61
N LYS A 469 23.62 -14.32 -7.07
CA LYS A 469 23.83 -15.76 -6.79
C LYS A 469 23.95 -16.04 -5.29
N LEU A 470 23.26 -17.08 -4.84
CA LEU A 470 23.39 -17.62 -3.49
C LEU A 470 24.69 -18.42 -3.36
N ASP A 471 25.58 -18.03 -2.45
CA ASP A 471 26.81 -18.78 -2.14
C ASP A 471 26.54 -19.92 -1.15
N ARG A 472 25.72 -20.88 -1.61
CA ARG A 472 25.30 -22.05 -0.83
C ARG A 472 26.49 -22.77 -0.17
N PRO A 473 27.61 -23.07 -0.85
CA PRO A 473 28.76 -23.73 -0.22
C PRO A 473 29.39 -22.91 0.91
N ALA A 474 29.52 -21.59 0.76
CA ALA A 474 30.09 -20.75 1.82
C ALA A 474 29.19 -20.73 3.06
N HIS A 475 27.88 -20.54 2.89
CA HIS A 475 26.93 -20.51 4.03
C HIS A 475 26.79 -21.87 4.70
N ALA A 476 26.73 -22.95 3.94
CA ALA A 476 26.67 -24.31 4.46
C ALA A 476 27.92 -24.63 5.30
N ARG A 477 29.12 -24.36 4.74
CA ARG A 477 30.38 -24.56 5.47
C ARG A 477 30.41 -23.74 6.74
N TRP A 478 30.02 -22.47 6.68
CA TRP A 478 30.02 -21.57 7.82
C TRP A 478 29.09 -22.03 8.94
N ALA A 479 27.86 -22.42 8.62
CA ALA A 479 26.88 -22.92 9.59
C ALA A 479 27.31 -24.29 10.17
N TYR A 480 27.77 -25.21 9.33
CA TYR A 480 28.25 -26.52 9.76
C TYR A 480 29.46 -26.40 10.69
N THR A 481 30.45 -25.57 10.33
CA THR A 481 31.64 -25.29 11.15
C THR A 481 31.23 -24.76 12.53
N SER A 482 30.27 -23.82 12.57
CA SER A 482 29.75 -23.26 13.82
C SER A 482 29.10 -24.32 14.72
N LEU A 483 28.46 -25.33 14.13
CA LEU A 483 27.85 -26.44 14.86
C LEU A 483 28.89 -27.45 15.38
N ILE A 484 29.96 -27.73 14.61
CA ILE A 484 30.91 -28.80 14.96
C ILE A 484 32.13 -28.35 15.75
N GLN A 485 32.67 -27.15 15.52
CA GLN A 485 33.90 -26.65 16.16
C GLN A 485 33.61 -25.88 17.46
N GLY A 486 32.34 -25.59 17.75
CA GLY A 486 31.97 -24.73 18.86
C GLY A 486 32.17 -23.24 18.55
N LEU A 487 31.72 -22.40 19.47
CA LEU A 487 31.72 -20.95 19.30
C LEU A 487 32.84 -20.30 20.13
N PRO A 488 33.50 -19.24 19.63
CA PRO A 488 34.55 -18.55 20.38
C PRO A 488 33.98 -17.82 21.61
N GLY A 489 34.83 -17.51 22.59
CA GLY A 489 34.41 -16.91 23.88
C GLY A 489 33.60 -15.61 23.79
N ARG A 490 33.62 -14.89 22.66
CA ARG A 490 32.72 -13.74 22.44
C ARG A 490 31.22 -14.12 22.39
N TYR A 491 30.88 -15.40 22.30
CA TYR A 491 29.50 -15.91 22.34
C TYR A 491 29.00 -16.18 23.76
N THR A 492 29.76 -15.89 24.83
CA THR A 492 29.29 -16.05 26.21
C THR A 492 27.99 -15.30 26.50
N SER A 493 27.72 -14.18 25.82
CA SER A 493 26.43 -13.48 25.94
C SER A 493 25.22 -14.26 25.40
N GLN A 494 25.45 -15.38 24.72
CA GLN A 494 24.43 -16.26 24.14
C GLN A 494 24.43 -17.64 24.83
N ASP A 495 25.05 -17.76 26.00
CA ASP A 495 25.09 -19.03 26.75
C ASP A 495 23.70 -19.50 27.20
N ALA A 496 22.77 -18.57 27.48
CA ALA A 496 21.36 -18.88 27.72
C ALA A 496 20.55 -19.15 26.43
N SER A 497 21.21 -19.18 25.27
CA SER A 497 20.61 -19.33 23.95
C SER A 497 21.22 -20.49 23.17
N GLN A 498 21.82 -21.49 23.82
CA GLN A 498 22.40 -22.65 23.12
C GLN A 498 21.38 -23.40 22.25
N PRO A 499 20.13 -23.68 22.70
CA PRO A 499 19.11 -24.27 21.83
C PRO A 499 18.81 -23.42 20.58
N TRP A 500 18.82 -22.10 20.72
CA TRP A 500 18.61 -21.18 19.60
C TRP A 500 19.75 -21.24 18.59
N LEU A 501 21.00 -21.22 19.06
CA LEU A 501 22.19 -21.34 18.22
C LEU A 501 22.17 -22.65 17.41
N ILE A 502 21.80 -23.75 18.06
CA ILE A 502 21.64 -25.05 17.42
C ILE A 502 20.51 -24.99 16.39
N TYR A 503 19.32 -24.52 16.78
CA TYR A 503 18.17 -24.40 15.89
C TYR A 503 18.51 -23.58 14.64
N TRP A 504 19.14 -22.41 14.79
CA TRP A 504 19.49 -21.55 13.67
C TRP A 504 20.53 -22.19 12.74
N ALA A 505 21.51 -22.92 13.29
CA ALA A 505 22.46 -23.68 12.49
C ALA A 505 21.76 -24.79 11.70
N LEU A 506 20.92 -25.59 12.34
CA LEU A 506 20.17 -26.68 11.71
C LEU A 506 19.19 -26.17 10.65
N GLN A 507 18.47 -25.10 10.94
CA GLN A 507 17.52 -24.50 10.02
C GLN A 507 18.25 -23.91 8.81
N THR A 508 19.41 -23.29 9.01
CA THR A 508 20.27 -22.84 7.90
C THR A 508 20.68 -24.01 7.01
N LEU A 509 21.21 -25.09 7.59
CA LEU A 509 21.64 -26.27 6.84
C LEU A 509 20.47 -26.92 6.09
N THR A 510 19.30 -26.99 6.73
CA THR A 510 18.06 -27.50 6.11
C THR A 510 17.64 -26.63 4.94
N CYS A 511 17.56 -25.29 5.09
CA CYS A 511 17.25 -24.41 3.97
C CYS A 511 18.25 -24.56 2.80
N LEU A 512 19.51 -24.88 3.09
CA LEU A 512 20.55 -25.05 2.07
C LEU A 512 20.61 -26.48 1.48
N GLY A 513 19.74 -27.41 1.87
CA GLY A 513 19.76 -28.77 1.33
C GLY A 513 20.83 -29.67 1.93
N VAL A 514 21.41 -29.32 3.08
CA VAL A 514 22.53 -30.05 3.70
C VAL A 514 22.00 -31.00 4.77
N GLN A 515 22.30 -32.29 4.61
CA GLN A 515 22.00 -33.31 5.62
C GLN A 515 23.13 -33.43 6.63
N LEU A 516 22.77 -33.72 7.88
CA LEU A 516 23.74 -34.07 8.91
C LEU A 516 24.12 -35.54 8.84
N ASP A 517 25.39 -35.84 9.10
CA ASP A 517 25.83 -37.20 9.36
C ASP A 517 25.23 -37.73 10.68
N PRO A 518 25.05 -39.06 10.82
CA PRO A 518 24.42 -39.64 12.01
C PRO A 518 25.09 -39.27 13.34
N ALA A 519 26.42 -39.12 13.36
CA ALA A 519 27.16 -38.80 14.58
C ALA A 519 26.93 -37.35 15.03
N THR A 520 26.97 -36.39 14.10
CA THR A 520 26.64 -34.99 14.39
C THR A 520 25.17 -34.83 14.79
N LYS A 521 24.26 -35.58 14.15
CA LYS A 521 22.84 -35.62 14.55
C LYS A 521 22.69 -36.10 15.99
N GLN A 522 23.31 -37.22 16.36
CA GLN A 522 23.22 -37.76 17.72
C GLN A 522 23.80 -36.80 18.76
N ARG A 523 24.98 -36.21 18.50
CA ARG A 523 25.56 -35.17 19.37
C ARG A 523 24.61 -34.00 19.61
N THR A 524 23.95 -33.55 18.56
CA THR A 524 22.98 -32.44 18.65
C THR A 524 21.80 -32.81 19.54
N ILE A 525 21.29 -34.05 19.42
CA ILE A 525 20.25 -34.59 20.31
C ILE A 525 20.76 -34.61 21.75
N ASP A 526 21.94 -35.15 22.00
CA ASP A 526 22.50 -35.27 23.34
C ASP A 526 22.66 -33.89 24.01
N THR A 527 23.11 -32.87 23.26
CA THR A 527 23.22 -31.49 23.76
C THR A 527 21.85 -30.90 24.09
N ILE A 528 20.83 -31.07 23.24
CA ILE A 528 19.49 -30.54 23.50
C ILE A 528 18.87 -31.23 24.72
N ILE A 529 19.03 -32.56 24.85
CA ILE A 529 18.51 -33.32 25.99
C ILE A 529 19.21 -32.90 27.29
N ALA A 530 20.48 -32.53 27.25
CA ALA A 530 21.17 -31.99 28.42
C ALA A 530 20.55 -30.67 28.95
N ASN A 531 19.81 -29.93 28.11
CA ASN A 531 19.12 -28.70 28.50
C ASN A 531 17.72 -28.95 29.08
N GLN A 532 17.28 -30.21 29.18
CA GLN A 532 15.95 -30.54 29.67
C GLN A 532 15.86 -30.37 31.20
N HIS A 533 14.83 -29.67 31.67
CA HIS A 533 14.58 -29.55 33.10
C HIS A 533 13.79 -30.77 33.62
N PRO A 534 14.13 -31.34 34.81
CA PRO A 534 13.44 -32.51 35.38
C PRO A 534 11.94 -32.33 35.58
N ASP A 535 11.47 -31.09 35.81
CA ASP A 535 10.06 -30.74 36.02
C ASP A 535 9.33 -30.30 34.73
N GLY A 536 9.94 -30.54 33.57
CA GLY A 536 9.39 -30.19 32.25
C GLY A 536 9.89 -28.86 31.71
N GLY A 537 9.94 -28.77 30.38
CA GLY A 537 10.54 -27.64 29.64
C GLY A 537 12.04 -27.84 29.35
N PHE A 538 12.59 -26.94 28.53
CA PHE A 538 14.01 -26.88 28.19
C PHE A 538 14.56 -25.50 28.54
N GLY A 539 15.74 -25.47 29.15
CA GLY A 539 16.48 -24.25 29.48
C GLY A 539 17.41 -23.80 28.35
N GLY A 540 18.10 -22.69 28.59
CA GLY A 540 19.07 -22.10 27.66
C GLY A 540 20.42 -22.82 27.56
N GLY A 541 20.69 -23.73 28.50
CA GLY A 541 21.89 -24.55 28.65
C GLY A 541 21.66 -25.63 29.72
N PRO A 542 22.63 -26.52 29.97
CA PRO A 542 22.47 -27.61 30.92
C PRO A 542 22.38 -27.12 32.38
N ASP A 543 21.49 -27.71 33.18
CA ASP A 543 21.50 -27.53 34.64
C ASP A 543 22.69 -28.31 35.23
N ILE A 544 23.29 -27.79 36.32
CA ILE A 544 24.46 -28.37 37.02
C ILE A 544 24.12 -29.75 37.63
N ARG A 545 22.84 -30.13 37.64
CA ARG A 545 22.34 -31.44 38.09
C ARG A 545 22.21 -32.39 36.90
N ASP A 546 23.26 -33.18 36.67
CA ASP A 546 23.40 -34.17 35.59
C ASP A 546 22.46 -35.38 35.76
N LEU A 547 21.16 -35.14 35.61
CA LEU A 547 20.15 -36.19 35.59
C LEU A 547 19.44 -36.17 34.24
N ARG A 548 19.97 -36.99 33.31
CA ARG A 548 19.29 -37.26 32.04
C ARG A 548 18.00 -38.02 32.34
N HIS A 549 16.87 -37.35 32.17
CA HIS A 549 15.54 -37.95 32.26
C HIS A 549 14.91 -38.03 30.87
N GLY A 550 14.10 -39.06 30.61
CA GLY A 550 13.38 -39.17 29.34
C GLY A 550 12.39 -38.02 29.13
N PHE A 551 12.22 -37.59 27.89
CA PHE A 551 11.29 -36.52 27.55
C PHE A 551 9.84 -36.90 27.90
N SER A 552 9.14 -36.03 28.64
CA SER A 552 7.75 -36.24 29.05
C SER A 552 6.84 -35.11 28.57
N ARG A 553 5.85 -35.47 27.75
CA ARG A 553 4.77 -34.57 27.30
C ARG A 553 3.94 -34.03 28.47
N GLN A 554 3.67 -34.87 29.47
CA GLN A 554 2.92 -34.50 30.67
C GLN A 554 3.67 -33.43 31.48
N LYS A 555 4.97 -33.60 31.72
CA LYS A 555 5.76 -32.60 32.44
C LYS A 555 5.87 -31.28 31.65
N CYS A 556 5.97 -31.37 30.33
CA CYS A 556 5.94 -30.18 29.46
C CYS A 556 4.61 -29.42 29.58
N TYR A 557 3.49 -30.13 29.59
CA TYR A 557 2.17 -29.54 29.82
C TYR A 557 2.05 -28.88 31.19
N GLU A 558 2.48 -29.58 32.25
CA GLU A 558 2.49 -29.04 33.61
C GLU A 558 3.36 -27.78 33.74
N PHE A 559 4.49 -27.72 33.04
CA PHE A 559 5.30 -26.51 32.93
C PHE A 559 4.51 -25.37 32.28
N PHE A 560 3.85 -25.61 31.15
CA PHE A 560 3.02 -24.61 30.48
C PHE A 560 1.86 -24.10 31.35
N MET A 561 1.22 -25.00 32.10
CA MET A 561 0.17 -24.62 33.05
C MET A 561 0.71 -23.75 34.20
N ARG A 562 1.94 -23.97 34.68
CA ARG A 562 2.59 -23.07 35.64
C ARG A 562 2.89 -21.69 35.06
N MET A 563 3.11 -21.59 33.75
CA MET A 563 3.38 -20.32 33.07
C MET A 563 2.10 -19.54 32.73
N LYS A 564 0.94 -20.20 32.67
CA LYS A 564 -0.36 -19.60 32.32
C LYS A 564 -0.77 -18.54 33.35
N GLN A 565 -1.18 -17.38 32.85
CA GLN A 565 -1.73 -16.29 33.65
C GLN A 565 -3.26 -16.23 33.56
N PRO A 566 -3.96 -15.65 34.56
CA PRO A 566 -5.42 -15.57 34.55
C PRO A 566 -6.01 -14.78 33.36
N ASP A 567 -5.23 -13.88 32.76
CA ASP A 567 -5.65 -13.06 31.62
C ASP A 567 -5.49 -13.74 30.26
N GLY A 568 -5.06 -15.01 30.25
CA GLY A 568 -4.85 -15.84 29.07
C GLY A 568 -3.45 -15.73 28.46
N SER A 569 -2.59 -14.87 29.03
CA SER A 569 -1.19 -14.75 28.65
C SER A 569 -0.31 -15.80 29.35
N PHE A 570 0.99 -15.80 29.04
CA PHE A 570 1.97 -16.71 29.64
C PHE A 570 3.24 -15.97 30.01
N VAL A 571 3.78 -16.23 31.20
CA VAL A 571 5.15 -15.83 31.55
C VAL A 571 6.16 -16.74 30.85
N VAL A 572 7.27 -16.20 30.35
CA VAL A 572 8.26 -17.02 29.61
C VAL A 572 9.05 -17.97 30.51
N ASN A 573 9.15 -17.63 31.79
CA ASN A 573 9.73 -18.43 32.86
C ASN A 573 9.18 -17.90 34.20
N LYS A 574 9.45 -18.62 35.30
CA LYS A 574 9.14 -18.13 36.64
C LYS A 574 9.78 -16.74 36.85
N ASP A 575 8.96 -15.80 37.32
CA ASP A 575 9.36 -14.41 37.62
C ASP A 575 9.87 -13.60 36.40
N ALA A 576 9.52 -14.01 35.17
CA ALA A 576 9.94 -13.38 33.93
C ALA A 576 8.82 -12.59 33.24
N GLU A 577 9.10 -12.04 32.05
CA GLU A 577 8.16 -11.23 31.30
C GLU A 577 6.96 -12.01 30.75
N VAL A 578 5.87 -11.28 30.51
CA VAL A 578 4.70 -11.73 29.74
C VAL A 578 4.71 -11.03 28.39
N ASP A 579 4.77 -11.80 27.30
CA ASP A 579 4.58 -11.30 25.96
C ASP A 579 4.12 -12.38 24.96
N VAL A 580 3.81 -11.93 23.74
CA VAL A 580 3.34 -12.80 22.65
C VAL A 580 4.40 -13.79 22.15
N ARG A 581 5.70 -13.62 22.46
CA ARG A 581 6.73 -14.60 22.11
C ARG A 581 6.56 -15.85 22.94
N GLY A 582 6.38 -15.69 24.25
CA GLY A 582 6.08 -16.81 25.16
C GLY A 582 4.85 -17.59 24.71
N THR A 583 3.79 -16.85 24.35
CA THR A 583 2.55 -17.44 23.81
C THR A 583 2.80 -18.23 22.52
N TYR A 584 3.51 -17.66 21.56
CA TYR A 584 3.83 -18.33 20.29
C TYR A 584 4.67 -19.58 20.49
N CYS A 585 5.76 -19.50 21.26
CA CYS A 585 6.63 -20.64 21.53
C CYS A 585 5.87 -21.78 22.22
N LEU A 586 5.04 -21.46 23.21
CA LEU A 586 4.20 -22.42 23.89
C LEU A 586 3.21 -23.09 22.93
N LEU A 587 2.47 -22.32 22.13
CA LEU A 587 1.47 -22.86 21.20
C LEU A 587 2.11 -23.70 20.08
N VAL A 588 3.29 -23.33 19.58
CA VAL A 588 4.04 -24.15 18.64
C VAL A 588 4.37 -25.51 19.25
N VAL A 589 4.98 -25.52 20.43
CA VAL A 589 5.37 -26.75 21.11
C VAL A 589 4.13 -27.58 21.48
N ALA A 590 3.10 -26.94 22.01
CA ALA A 590 1.89 -27.63 22.43
C ALA A 590 1.12 -28.25 21.26
N THR A 591 1.10 -27.57 20.11
CA THR A 591 0.54 -28.11 18.86
C THR A 591 1.36 -29.29 18.37
N LEU A 592 2.67 -29.15 18.20
CA LEU A 592 3.52 -30.21 17.65
C LEU A 592 3.54 -31.49 18.50
N LEU A 593 3.41 -31.35 19.82
CA LEU A 593 3.47 -32.47 20.76
C LEU A 593 2.10 -33.08 21.10
N ASP A 594 1.01 -32.56 20.55
CA ASP A 594 -0.36 -32.99 20.87
C ASP A 594 -0.69 -32.85 22.36
N ILE A 595 -0.45 -31.65 22.92
CA ILE A 595 -0.68 -31.32 24.33
C ILE A 595 -1.52 -30.05 24.52
N LEU A 596 -2.22 -29.57 23.48
CA LEU A 596 -3.21 -28.51 23.63
C LEU A 596 -4.47 -29.03 24.34
N THR A 597 -5.05 -28.19 25.20
CA THR A 597 -6.31 -28.45 25.92
C THR A 597 -7.10 -27.15 26.00
N PRO A 598 -8.45 -27.20 26.13
CA PRO A 598 -9.25 -25.99 26.32
C PRO A 598 -8.78 -25.14 27.51
N GLU A 599 -8.42 -25.78 28.63
CA GLU A 599 -7.92 -25.11 29.83
C GLU A 599 -6.61 -24.36 29.57
N LEU A 600 -5.65 -24.99 28.89
CA LEU A 600 -4.35 -24.38 28.61
C LEU A 600 -4.50 -23.07 27.82
N VAL A 601 -5.41 -23.02 26.85
CA VAL A 601 -5.54 -21.88 25.93
C VAL A 601 -6.70 -20.93 26.24
N GLU A 602 -7.39 -21.14 27.36
CA GLU A 602 -8.48 -20.26 27.80
C GLU A 602 -7.99 -18.80 27.95
N GLY A 603 -8.73 -17.85 27.36
CA GLY A 603 -8.40 -16.42 27.42
C GLY A 603 -7.27 -15.97 26.48
N THR A 604 -6.58 -16.89 25.81
CA THR A 604 -5.39 -16.55 25.00
C THR A 604 -5.77 -15.75 23.74
N SER A 605 -6.95 -15.99 23.15
CA SER A 605 -7.47 -15.18 22.03
C SER A 605 -7.66 -13.72 22.44
N GLU A 606 -8.23 -13.46 23.62
CA GLU A 606 -8.45 -12.13 24.18
C GLU A 606 -7.13 -11.41 24.43
N PHE A 607 -6.15 -12.10 25.03
CA PHE A 607 -4.80 -11.58 25.22
C PHE A 607 -4.16 -11.18 23.89
N LEU A 608 -4.12 -12.08 22.90
CA LEU A 608 -3.54 -11.79 21.59
C LEU A 608 -4.23 -10.61 20.92
N ARG A 609 -5.57 -10.60 20.90
CA ARG A 609 -6.34 -9.51 20.30
C ARG A 609 -6.08 -8.16 20.97
N SER A 610 -5.91 -8.14 22.29
CA SER A 610 -5.60 -6.91 23.02
C SER A 610 -4.20 -6.37 22.74
N CYS A 611 -3.29 -7.18 22.19
CA CYS A 611 -1.96 -6.73 21.76
C CYS A 611 -1.96 -6.01 20.40
N GLN A 612 -3.08 -6.00 19.66
CA GLN A 612 -3.15 -5.31 18.36
C GLN A 612 -3.20 -3.79 18.54
N THR A 613 -2.23 -3.10 17.92
CA THR A 613 -2.07 -1.64 18.03
C THR A 613 -2.97 -0.87 17.05
N TYR A 614 -3.01 0.46 17.22
CA TYR A 614 -3.72 1.35 16.31
C TYR A 614 -3.16 1.33 14.87
N GLU A 615 -1.85 1.06 14.72
CA GLU A 615 -1.14 0.98 13.43
C GLU A 615 -1.58 -0.25 12.62
N GLY A 616 -1.91 -1.35 13.31
CA GLY A 616 -2.40 -2.59 12.73
C GLY A 616 -1.57 -3.83 13.08
N GLY A 617 -0.26 -3.66 13.30
CA GLY A 617 0.61 -4.70 13.87
C GLY A 617 0.40 -4.87 15.38
N PHE A 618 1.11 -5.81 15.97
CA PHE A 618 0.96 -6.19 17.38
C PHE A 618 2.16 -5.72 18.21
N ALA A 619 1.85 -5.25 19.41
CA ALA A 619 2.83 -4.95 20.45
C ALA A 619 3.27 -6.24 21.15
N SER A 620 4.26 -6.13 22.03
CA SER A 620 4.77 -7.26 22.81
C SER A 620 3.70 -7.87 23.72
N SER A 621 2.89 -7.02 24.35
CA SER A 621 1.93 -7.43 25.37
C SER A 621 0.80 -6.40 25.48
N SER A 622 -0.11 -6.61 26.42
CA SER A 622 -1.14 -5.66 26.84
C SER A 622 -1.26 -5.68 28.36
N HIS A 623 -1.83 -4.63 28.94
CA HIS A 623 -1.98 -4.53 30.39
C HIS A 623 -3.38 -4.99 30.82
N PRO A 624 -3.52 -6.10 31.57
CA PRO A 624 -4.78 -6.48 32.20
C PRO A 624 -5.02 -5.67 33.49
N TYR A 625 -6.28 -5.49 33.84
CA TYR A 625 -6.69 -4.99 35.17
C TYR A 625 -7.32 -6.14 35.96
N TYR A 626 -7.11 -6.17 37.28
CA TYR A 626 -7.59 -7.24 38.15
C TYR A 626 -8.46 -6.69 39.28
N SER A 627 -9.49 -7.45 39.66
CA SER A 627 -10.29 -7.14 40.85
C SER A 627 -9.45 -7.34 42.13
N PRO A 628 -9.68 -6.51 43.17
CA PRO A 628 -8.96 -6.62 44.44
C PRO A 628 -9.47 -7.74 45.38
N GLU A 629 -10.38 -8.62 44.96
CA GLU A 629 -11.00 -9.61 45.85
C GLU A 629 -10.08 -10.80 46.23
N ASP A 630 -10.22 -11.26 47.47
CA ASP A 630 -9.36 -12.25 48.12
C ASP A 630 -9.43 -13.64 47.46
N GLY A 631 -8.32 -14.05 46.85
CA GLY A 631 -7.98 -15.47 46.63
C GLY A 631 -7.67 -15.87 45.18
N LYS A 632 -8.20 -15.18 44.17
CA LYS A 632 -7.83 -15.36 42.75
C LYS A 632 -8.04 -14.04 41.98
N PRO A 633 -6.99 -13.44 41.38
CA PRO A 633 -7.16 -12.24 40.57
C PRO A 633 -8.13 -12.51 39.41
N GLN A 634 -9.31 -11.87 39.42
CA GLN A 634 -10.21 -11.92 38.26
C GLN A 634 -9.90 -10.78 37.32
N VAL A 635 -9.78 -11.11 36.04
CA VAL A 635 -9.49 -10.12 35.01
C VAL A 635 -10.73 -9.31 34.76
N LEU A 636 -10.62 -8.01 34.91
CA LEU A 636 -11.71 -7.08 34.68
C LEU A 636 -11.95 -6.89 33.17
N SER A 637 -13.16 -6.47 32.82
CA SER A 637 -13.62 -6.39 31.42
C SER A 637 -13.21 -5.11 30.70
N GLU A 638 -12.45 -4.20 31.34
CA GLU A 638 -11.98 -2.98 30.71
C GLU A 638 -11.02 -3.25 29.54
N ILE A 639 -10.89 -2.23 28.69
CA ILE A 639 -9.98 -2.26 27.56
C ILE A 639 -8.55 -2.40 28.09
N ARG A 640 -7.87 -3.48 27.70
CA ARG A 640 -6.45 -3.70 27.99
C ARG A 640 -5.59 -2.84 27.04
N PRO A 641 -4.89 -1.80 27.52
CA PRO A 641 -4.04 -1.00 26.66
C PRO A 641 -2.83 -1.82 26.20
N THR A 642 -2.39 -1.60 24.95
CA THR A 642 -1.20 -2.25 24.39
C THR A 642 0.08 -1.76 25.07
N LEU A 643 1.00 -2.67 25.36
CA LEU A 643 2.31 -2.39 25.93
C LEU A 643 3.39 -2.44 24.84
N GLY A 644 3.64 -1.28 24.23
CA GLY A 644 4.69 -1.07 23.23
C GLY A 644 4.18 -0.75 21.82
N GLU A 645 5.13 -0.57 20.90
CA GLU A 645 4.88 -0.29 19.48
C GLU A 645 4.55 -1.55 18.69
N ALA A 646 3.86 -1.40 17.56
CA ALA A 646 3.67 -2.48 16.60
C ALA A 646 5.05 -2.98 16.12
N HIS A 647 5.32 -4.28 16.24
CA HIS A 647 6.63 -4.85 15.90
C HIS A 647 6.53 -6.13 15.08
N GLY A 648 7.43 -6.33 14.12
CA GLY A 648 7.37 -7.45 13.18
C GLY A 648 7.47 -8.80 13.86
N GLY A 649 8.47 -8.98 14.74
CA GLY A 649 8.58 -10.19 15.56
C GLY A 649 7.30 -10.50 16.36
N TYR A 650 6.79 -9.54 17.13
CA TYR A 650 5.57 -9.72 17.93
C TYR A 650 4.33 -9.95 17.06
N THR A 651 4.24 -9.28 15.91
CA THR A 651 3.16 -9.47 14.93
C THR A 651 3.19 -10.88 14.34
N SER A 652 4.37 -11.39 13.99
CA SER A 652 4.54 -12.77 13.55
C SER A 652 4.09 -13.76 14.62
N CYS A 653 4.59 -13.61 15.85
CA CYS A 653 4.19 -14.44 16.97
C CYS A 653 2.69 -14.41 17.21
N ALA A 654 2.08 -13.22 17.25
CA ALA A 654 0.66 -13.06 17.53
C ALA A 654 -0.23 -13.67 16.44
N ILE A 655 0.14 -13.52 15.16
CA ILE A 655 -0.67 -14.02 14.04
C ILE A 655 -0.52 -15.53 13.84
N ALA A 656 0.69 -16.07 13.99
CA ALA A 656 0.87 -17.51 14.00
C ALA A 656 0.11 -18.14 15.18
N SER A 657 0.18 -17.54 16.37
CA SER A 657 -0.60 -17.96 17.55
C SER A 657 -2.11 -17.89 17.30
N TRP A 658 -2.58 -16.80 16.68
CA TRP A 658 -4.00 -16.62 16.34
C TRP A 658 -4.51 -17.75 15.43
N ILE A 659 -3.72 -18.16 14.43
CA ILE A 659 -4.08 -19.26 13.52
C ILE A 659 -4.04 -20.61 14.24
N LEU A 660 -3.02 -20.85 15.08
CA LEU A 660 -2.92 -22.08 15.89
C LEU A 660 -4.11 -22.25 16.85
N LEU A 661 -4.70 -21.14 17.32
CA LEU A 661 -5.84 -21.15 18.23
C LEU A 661 -7.21 -21.30 17.55
N GLN A 662 -7.30 -21.20 16.22
CA GLN A 662 -8.59 -21.28 15.52
C GLN A 662 -9.45 -22.51 15.86
N PRO A 663 -8.89 -23.73 16.12
CA PRO A 663 -9.70 -24.86 16.56
C PRO A 663 -10.38 -24.67 17.93
N TYR A 664 -9.88 -23.75 18.75
CA TYR A 664 -10.37 -23.44 20.10
C TYR A 664 -11.19 -22.15 20.17
N GLN A 665 -11.23 -21.37 19.09
CA GLN A 665 -11.93 -20.10 19.05
C GLN A 665 -13.45 -20.28 19.04
N LYS A 666 -14.14 -19.45 19.83
CA LYS A 666 -15.59 -19.39 19.89
C LYS A 666 -16.11 -18.25 19.00
N PRO A 667 -17.37 -18.31 18.50
CA PRO A 667 -17.95 -17.24 17.67
C PRO A 667 -17.94 -15.85 18.32
N GLU A 668 -18.03 -15.81 19.65
CA GLU A 668 -18.00 -14.62 20.50
C GLU A 668 -16.59 -14.05 20.73
N ASP A 669 -15.54 -14.80 20.43
CA ASP A 669 -14.15 -14.37 20.65
C ASP A 669 -13.82 -13.11 19.84
N PRO A 670 -12.98 -12.22 20.38
CA PRO A 670 -12.78 -10.90 19.79
C PRO A 670 -11.89 -10.97 18.54
N LYS A 671 -12.37 -10.48 17.40
CA LYS A 671 -11.68 -10.65 16.11
C LYS A 671 -10.51 -9.68 15.89
N VAL A 672 -9.41 -10.18 15.33
CA VAL A 672 -8.28 -9.36 14.84
C VAL A 672 -8.71 -8.50 13.65
N ASN A 673 -8.26 -7.25 13.62
CA ASN A 673 -8.45 -6.37 12.47
C ASN A 673 -7.43 -6.70 11.37
N VAL A 674 -7.78 -7.68 10.52
CA VAL A 674 -6.92 -8.18 9.44
C VAL A 674 -6.60 -7.08 8.41
N LYS A 675 -7.54 -6.16 8.13
CA LYS A 675 -7.32 -5.06 7.18
C LYS A 675 -6.19 -4.13 7.62
N LYS A 676 -6.20 -3.71 8.89
CA LYS A 676 -5.12 -2.88 9.45
C LYS A 676 -3.80 -3.63 9.52
N LEU A 677 -3.84 -4.90 9.91
CA LEU A 677 -2.66 -5.77 9.94
C LEU A 677 -1.99 -5.86 8.56
N VAL A 678 -2.75 -6.14 7.50
CA VAL A 678 -2.22 -6.22 6.13
C VAL A 678 -1.61 -4.89 5.71
N ARG A 679 -2.29 -3.77 5.95
CA ARG A 679 -1.75 -2.43 5.67
C ARG A 679 -0.40 -2.20 6.38
N TRP A 680 -0.34 -2.53 7.67
CA TRP A 680 0.87 -2.34 8.46
C TRP A 680 2.01 -3.23 7.95
N ALA A 681 1.75 -4.53 7.76
CA ALA A 681 2.75 -5.49 7.29
C ALA A 681 3.29 -5.14 5.89
N THR A 682 2.43 -4.74 4.95
CA THR A 682 2.89 -4.31 3.61
C THR A 682 3.65 -2.97 3.67
N GLY A 683 3.28 -2.08 4.59
CA GLY A 683 3.99 -0.83 4.82
C GLY A 683 5.38 -0.99 5.45
N MET A 684 5.73 -2.19 5.94
CA MET A 684 7.06 -2.47 6.49
C MET A 684 8.10 -2.79 5.41
N GLN A 685 7.71 -2.99 4.14
CA GLN A 685 8.69 -3.20 3.08
C GLN A 685 9.44 -1.90 2.78
N GLY A 686 10.76 -1.97 2.73
CA GLY A 686 11.66 -0.88 2.40
C GLY A 686 11.46 -0.39 0.97
N LEU A 687 11.78 0.89 0.74
CA LEU A 687 11.82 1.45 -0.60
C LEU A 687 13.04 0.92 -1.37
N PRO A 688 13.14 1.15 -2.70
CA PRO A 688 14.30 0.72 -3.48
C PRO A 688 15.64 1.25 -2.95
N ILE A 689 15.66 2.47 -2.40
CA ILE A 689 16.86 3.05 -1.77
C ILE A 689 17.35 2.27 -0.54
N GLU A 690 16.48 1.45 0.07
CA GLU A 690 16.78 0.56 1.20
C GLU A 690 16.96 -0.91 0.76
N GLY A 691 17.04 -1.16 -0.56
CA GLY A 691 17.21 -2.48 -1.15
C GLY A 691 15.96 -3.38 -1.10
N GLY A 692 14.80 -2.85 -0.68
CA GLY A 692 13.52 -3.58 -0.65
C GLY A 692 13.41 -4.70 0.40
N GLY A 693 14.27 -4.70 1.40
CA GLY A 693 14.16 -5.54 2.60
C GLY A 693 13.08 -5.03 3.56
N PHE A 694 12.76 -5.79 4.61
CA PHE A 694 11.73 -5.38 5.59
C PHE A 694 12.31 -4.66 6.80
N ARG A 695 11.57 -3.68 7.32
CA ARG A 695 11.80 -3.10 8.66
C ARG A 695 10.86 -3.74 9.68
N GLY A 696 11.25 -3.69 10.95
CA GLY A 696 10.44 -4.27 12.02
C GLY A 696 9.31 -3.37 12.53
N ARG A 697 9.44 -2.06 12.36
CA ARG A 697 8.52 -1.03 12.87
C ARG A 697 8.58 0.23 12.02
N THR A 698 7.52 1.03 12.11
CA THR A 698 7.40 2.33 11.44
C THR A 698 8.62 3.21 11.74
N ASN A 699 9.18 3.84 10.71
CA ASN A 699 10.34 4.74 10.78
C ASN A 699 11.64 4.11 11.34
N LYS A 700 11.78 2.77 11.33
CA LYS A 700 13.04 2.07 11.63
C LYS A 700 13.74 1.61 10.35
N LEU A 701 14.99 1.17 10.48
CA LEU A 701 15.80 0.66 9.38
C LEU A 701 15.34 -0.74 8.96
N VAL A 702 15.57 -1.07 7.69
CA VAL A 702 15.46 -2.45 7.21
C VAL A 702 16.50 -3.37 7.87
N ASP A 703 16.15 -4.64 8.01
CA ASP A 703 16.98 -5.69 8.63
C ASP A 703 16.57 -7.06 8.07
N GLY A 704 17.57 -7.84 7.68
CA GLY A 704 17.41 -9.13 7.02
C GLY A 704 16.59 -10.16 7.82
N CYS A 705 16.51 -10.07 9.15
CA CYS A 705 15.67 -10.99 9.92
C CYS A 705 14.17 -10.76 9.69
N TYR A 706 13.74 -9.54 9.33
CA TYR A 706 12.34 -9.25 9.01
C TYR A 706 11.91 -9.82 7.66
N SER A 707 12.84 -10.34 6.85
CA SER A 707 12.51 -11.21 5.72
C SER A 707 11.62 -12.37 6.17
N TRP A 708 11.88 -12.94 7.35
CA TRP A 708 10.99 -13.93 7.96
C TRP A 708 9.88 -13.27 8.79
N TRP A 709 10.22 -12.42 9.75
CA TRP A 709 9.22 -11.93 10.71
C TRP A 709 8.11 -11.07 10.09
N ILE A 710 8.35 -10.44 8.94
CA ILE A 710 7.32 -9.77 8.15
C ILE A 710 7.05 -10.51 6.84
N GLY A 711 8.09 -10.80 6.04
CA GLY A 711 7.89 -11.48 4.76
C GLY A 711 7.23 -12.86 4.91
N GLY A 712 7.62 -13.61 5.94
CA GLY A 712 7.03 -14.89 6.35
C GLY A 712 5.57 -14.82 6.80
N LEU A 713 5.02 -13.62 7.07
CA LEU A 713 3.59 -13.45 7.36
C LEU A 713 2.72 -13.62 6.11
N GLU A 714 3.26 -13.48 4.89
CA GLU A 714 2.44 -13.45 3.68
C GLU A 714 1.47 -14.63 3.56
N PRO A 715 1.87 -15.90 3.72
CA PRO A 715 0.95 -17.03 3.65
C PRO A 715 -0.16 -16.96 4.71
N LEU A 716 0.18 -16.49 5.92
CA LEU A 716 -0.75 -16.35 7.04
C LEU A 716 -1.76 -15.22 6.79
N LEU A 717 -1.31 -14.12 6.20
CA LEU A 717 -2.19 -12.99 5.82
C LEU A 717 -3.13 -13.39 4.69
N LEU A 718 -2.66 -14.14 3.69
CA LEU A 718 -3.50 -14.66 2.62
C LEU A 718 -4.56 -15.63 3.15
N GLU A 719 -4.20 -16.51 4.08
CA GLU A 719 -5.14 -17.39 4.78
C GLU A 719 -6.21 -16.59 5.54
N LEU A 720 -5.82 -15.59 6.34
CA LEU A 720 -6.76 -14.74 7.09
C LEU A 720 -7.69 -13.90 6.18
N LEU A 721 -7.28 -13.66 4.93
CA LEU A 721 -8.09 -12.99 3.92
C LEU A 721 -9.00 -13.94 3.14
N GLY A 722 -8.87 -15.27 3.32
CA GLY A 722 -9.58 -16.28 2.53
C GLY A 722 -9.06 -16.41 1.09
N LEU A 723 -7.85 -15.92 0.82
CA LEU A 723 -7.22 -15.88 -0.52
C LEU A 723 -6.08 -16.91 -0.67
N GLY A 724 -5.86 -17.74 0.34
CA GLY A 724 -4.76 -18.69 0.45
C GLY A 724 -5.18 -20.17 0.38
N ASN A 725 -6.29 -20.51 -0.27
CA ASN A 725 -6.73 -21.90 -0.42
C ASN A 725 -7.11 -22.24 -1.87
N ASP A 726 -7.29 -23.53 -2.12
CA ASP A 726 -7.57 -24.17 -3.41
C ASP A 726 -9.06 -24.27 -3.76
N GLU A 727 -9.97 -23.73 -2.92
CA GLU A 727 -11.42 -23.85 -3.12
C GLU A 727 -12.22 -22.57 -2.89
N GLY A 728 -11.57 -21.43 -2.68
CA GLY A 728 -12.24 -20.15 -2.72
C GLY A 728 -12.86 -19.98 -4.11
N GLU A 729 -14.18 -19.85 -4.19
CA GLU A 729 -14.87 -19.44 -5.41
C GLU A 729 -14.13 -18.25 -6.01
N THR A 730 -13.56 -18.49 -7.19
CA THR A 730 -12.74 -17.56 -7.96
C THR A 730 -13.61 -16.49 -8.63
N GLU A 731 -14.54 -15.86 -7.91
CA GLU A 731 -15.15 -14.61 -8.39
C GLU A 731 -14.16 -13.42 -8.31
N VAL A 732 -13.11 -13.54 -7.50
CA VAL A 732 -12.09 -12.48 -7.31
C VAL A 732 -10.94 -12.57 -8.33
N VAL A 733 -10.81 -13.67 -9.08
CA VAL A 733 -9.62 -13.93 -9.93
C VAL A 733 -9.91 -13.86 -11.44
N SER A 734 -11.15 -13.71 -11.88
CA SER A 734 -11.48 -13.66 -13.32
C SER A 734 -11.20 -12.32 -14.02
N HIS A 735 -10.75 -11.28 -13.30
CA HIS A 735 -10.44 -9.97 -13.91
C HIS A 735 -9.03 -9.43 -13.59
N VAL A 736 -8.14 -10.27 -13.06
CA VAL A 736 -6.73 -9.89 -12.81
C VAL A 736 -5.78 -10.46 -13.89
N THR A 737 -6.27 -11.25 -14.84
CA THR A 737 -5.44 -11.80 -15.91
C THR A 737 -6.11 -11.68 -17.27
N GLU A 738 -5.83 -10.57 -17.97
CA GLU A 738 -5.71 -10.60 -19.44
C GLU A 738 -4.31 -10.15 -19.92
N GLU A 739 -3.36 -9.83 -19.01
CA GLU A 739 -1.96 -9.60 -19.42
C GLU A 739 -0.88 -10.35 -18.61
N THR A 740 -1.23 -11.18 -17.62
CA THR A 740 -0.26 -12.10 -17.00
C THR A 740 -0.91 -13.42 -16.66
N ASP A 741 -1.13 -14.27 -17.66
CA ASP A 741 -1.30 -15.71 -17.40
C ASP A 741 -0.07 -16.19 -16.60
N ASN A 742 -0.32 -16.63 -15.36
CA ASN A 742 0.58 -17.34 -14.43
C ASN A 742 1.40 -16.55 -13.36
N ALA A 743 1.02 -15.34 -12.94
CA ALA A 743 1.66 -14.73 -11.75
C ALA A 743 0.86 -15.04 -10.45
N PRO A 744 1.42 -15.75 -9.46
CA PRO A 744 0.74 -16.03 -8.19
C PRO A 744 0.49 -14.75 -7.37
N MET A 745 -0.65 -14.69 -6.70
CA MET A 745 -1.05 -13.56 -5.84
C MET A 745 0.01 -13.29 -4.75
N ALA A 746 0.66 -12.12 -4.81
CA ALA A 746 1.67 -11.67 -3.84
C ALA A 746 1.21 -10.41 -3.09
N LEU A 747 1.47 -10.34 -1.78
CA LEU A 747 1.20 -9.17 -0.94
C LEU A 747 2.38 -8.19 -0.91
N PHE A 748 3.58 -8.69 -1.18
CA PHE A 748 4.84 -7.96 -1.09
C PHE A 748 5.63 -8.09 -2.39
N ASP A 749 6.60 -7.20 -2.62
CA ASP A 749 7.55 -7.36 -3.73
C ASP A 749 8.57 -8.46 -3.40
N LYS A 750 8.26 -9.69 -3.83
CA LYS A 750 9.11 -10.87 -3.66
C LYS A 750 10.45 -10.74 -4.36
N THR A 751 10.50 -10.05 -5.50
CA THR A 751 11.74 -9.89 -6.27
C THR A 751 12.75 -9.05 -5.50
N SER A 752 12.28 -7.93 -4.95
CA SER A 752 13.13 -7.04 -4.15
C SER A 752 13.58 -7.72 -2.84
N LEU A 753 12.73 -8.50 -2.18
CA LEU A 753 13.12 -9.25 -0.98
C LEU A 753 14.20 -10.32 -1.30
N GLN A 754 14.04 -11.04 -2.41
CA GLN A 754 15.05 -11.99 -2.88
C GLN A 754 16.38 -11.30 -3.18
N ARG A 755 16.34 -10.13 -3.82
CA ARG A 755 17.53 -9.33 -4.10
C ARG A 755 18.20 -8.84 -2.82
N PHE A 756 17.44 -8.34 -1.85
CA PHE A 756 17.95 -7.91 -0.56
C PHE A 756 18.77 -9.02 0.11
N THR A 757 18.23 -10.24 0.12
CA THR A 757 18.90 -11.41 0.68
C THR A 757 20.22 -11.71 -0.06
N LEU A 758 20.19 -11.78 -1.38
CA LEU A 758 21.33 -12.19 -2.21
C LEU A 758 22.46 -11.13 -2.27
N VAL A 759 22.10 -9.85 -2.18
CA VAL A 759 23.05 -8.74 -2.38
C VAL A 759 23.39 -8.04 -1.07
N SER A 760 22.39 -7.64 -0.28
CA SER A 760 22.62 -6.84 0.93
C SER A 760 22.98 -7.70 2.16
N SER A 761 22.33 -8.85 2.32
CA SER A 761 22.49 -9.71 3.51
C SER A 761 23.63 -10.71 3.41
N GLN A 762 24.04 -11.11 2.21
CA GLN A 762 25.06 -12.15 2.01
C GLN A 762 26.48 -11.67 2.33
N LEU A 763 27.29 -12.50 2.98
CA LEU A 763 28.75 -12.32 3.09
C LEU A 763 29.51 -13.38 2.29
N SER A 764 30.58 -12.97 1.60
CA SER A 764 31.45 -13.88 0.85
C SER A 764 32.21 -14.87 1.75
N SER A 765 32.37 -14.57 3.04
CA SER A 765 32.95 -15.47 4.04
C SER A 765 31.99 -16.58 4.52
N GLY A 766 30.74 -16.57 4.05
CA GLY A 766 29.66 -17.37 4.61
C GLY A 766 28.88 -16.63 5.71
N GLY A 767 27.67 -17.13 5.99
CA GLY A 767 26.64 -16.45 6.80
C GLY A 767 25.91 -15.30 6.09
N LEU A 768 24.73 -14.96 6.61
CA LEU A 768 23.98 -13.75 6.24
C LEU A 768 23.81 -12.84 7.48
N ARG A 769 23.54 -11.56 7.23
CA ARG A 769 23.54 -10.49 8.24
C ARG A 769 22.23 -9.70 8.28
N ASP A 770 22.13 -8.83 9.28
CA ASP A 770 21.13 -7.76 9.38
C ASP A 770 21.15 -6.86 8.14
N LYS A 771 22.24 -6.12 7.95
CA LYS A 771 22.42 -5.12 6.88
C LYS A 771 23.92 -4.90 6.60
N PRO A 772 24.29 -4.25 5.49
CA PRO A 772 25.65 -3.79 5.24
C PRO A 772 26.28 -3.07 6.44
N GLY A 773 27.54 -3.40 6.72
CA GLY A 773 28.27 -2.93 7.90
C GLY A 773 28.08 -3.77 9.17
N LYS A 774 27.21 -4.79 9.15
CA LYS A 774 27.07 -5.76 10.25
C LYS A 774 27.76 -7.09 9.93
N ALA A 775 28.21 -7.78 10.97
CA ALA A 775 28.72 -9.15 10.87
C ALA A 775 27.56 -10.14 10.62
N ALA A 776 27.87 -11.30 10.02
CA ALA A 776 26.92 -12.39 9.97
C ALA A 776 26.84 -13.11 11.33
N ASP A 777 25.66 -13.63 11.62
CA ASP A 777 25.38 -14.46 12.79
C ASP A 777 24.31 -15.51 12.45
N LEU A 778 24.16 -16.52 13.32
CA LEU A 778 23.30 -17.67 13.04
C LEU A 778 21.83 -17.25 12.95
N TYR A 779 21.40 -16.31 13.80
CA TYR A 779 20.04 -15.76 13.81
C TYR A 779 19.69 -15.13 12.46
N HIS A 780 20.46 -14.16 11.99
CA HIS A 780 20.20 -13.49 10.72
C HIS A 780 20.38 -14.45 9.54
N THR A 781 21.31 -15.40 9.61
CA THR A 781 21.47 -16.43 8.57
C THR A 781 20.21 -17.27 8.41
N ALA A 782 19.68 -17.81 9.51
CA ALA A 782 18.49 -18.63 9.49
C ALA A 782 17.25 -17.86 9.02
N TYR A 783 17.03 -16.64 9.54
CA TYR A 783 15.83 -15.87 9.23
C TYR A 783 15.86 -15.17 7.87
N ASN A 784 17.03 -14.79 7.35
CA ASN A 784 17.12 -14.38 5.94
C ASN A 784 16.76 -15.55 5.03
N LEU A 785 17.29 -16.75 5.26
CA LEU A 785 17.00 -17.93 4.42
C LEU A 785 15.54 -18.39 4.54
N ALA A 786 14.93 -18.30 5.73
CA ALA A 786 13.51 -18.60 5.90
C ALA A 786 12.62 -17.60 5.14
N GLY A 787 12.91 -16.30 5.23
CA GLY A 787 12.21 -15.28 4.44
C GLY A 787 12.45 -15.41 2.94
N TYR A 788 13.66 -15.81 2.55
CA TYR A 788 14.03 -16.10 1.17
C TYR A 788 13.22 -17.28 0.61
N SER A 789 13.04 -18.35 1.40
CA SER A 789 12.12 -19.44 1.09
C SER A 789 10.69 -18.93 0.85
N THR A 790 10.13 -18.11 1.75
CA THR A 790 8.79 -17.52 1.54
C THR A 790 8.70 -16.67 0.26
N ALA A 791 9.78 -15.97 -0.10
CA ALA A 791 9.84 -15.18 -1.32
C ALA A 791 9.98 -16.03 -2.60
N GLN A 792 10.44 -17.28 -2.49
CA GLN A 792 10.59 -18.22 -3.60
C GLN A 792 9.37 -19.12 -3.81
N HIS A 793 8.72 -19.52 -2.72
CA HIS A 793 7.68 -20.53 -2.70
C HIS A 793 6.33 -19.93 -2.35
N ARG A 794 5.27 -20.33 -3.06
CA ARG A 794 3.89 -20.07 -2.64
C ARG A 794 3.45 -21.21 -1.72
N VAL A 795 3.32 -20.91 -0.43
CA VAL A 795 2.83 -21.85 0.57
C VAL A 795 1.41 -21.44 0.98
N TYR A 796 0.52 -22.42 1.09
CA TYR A 796 -0.91 -22.17 1.29
C TYR A 796 -1.58 -23.36 1.99
N ARG A 797 -2.75 -23.14 2.59
CA ARG A 797 -3.51 -24.21 3.26
C ARG A 797 -4.56 -24.77 2.32
N SER A 798 -4.44 -26.04 1.96
CA SER A 798 -5.37 -26.69 1.03
C SER A 798 -6.61 -27.21 1.76
N LEU A 799 -7.79 -26.71 1.42
CA LEU A 799 -9.07 -27.19 1.95
C LEU A 799 -9.40 -28.59 1.44
N VAL A 800 -9.00 -28.90 0.19
CA VAL A 800 -9.11 -30.26 -0.36
C VAL A 800 -8.29 -31.25 0.46
N THR A 801 -7.03 -30.89 0.74
CA THR A 801 -6.12 -31.74 1.52
C THR A 801 -6.59 -31.84 2.97
N GLU A 802 -7.04 -30.74 3.58
CA GLU A 802 -7.61 -30.77 4.93
C GLU A 802 -8.77 -31.76 5.03
N ARG A 803 -9.74 -31.73 4.10
CA ARG A 803 -10.86 -32.68 4.14
C ARG A 803 -10.42 -34.13 3.98
N LYS A 804 -9.49 -34.40 3.04
CA LYS A 804 -8.93 -35.75 2.87
C LYS A 804 -8.26 -36.24 4.17
N LEU A 805 -7.51 -35.36 4.84
CA LEU A 805 -6.89 -35.68 6.12
C LEU A 805 -7.96 -35.91 7.21
N LEU A 806 -8.98 -35.05 7.30
CA LEU A 806 -10.10 -35.26 8.21
C LEU A 806 -10.77 -36.63 8.00
N ASP A 807 -10.96 -37.05 6.76
CA ASP A 807 -11.56 -38.36 6.46
C ASP A 807 -10.61 -39.52 6.77
N ALA A 808 -9.30 -39.32 6.59
CA ALA A 808 -8.26 -40.31 6.84
C ALA A 808 -7.88 -40.46 8.32
N TRP A 809 -8.36 -39.57 9.21
CA TRP A 809 -8.02 -39.59 10.64
C TRP A 809 -8.26 -40.96 11.29
N LYS A 810 -7.22 -41.50 11.91
CA LYS A 810 -7.29 -42.71 12.73
C LYS A 810 -7.54 -42.31 14.17
N SER A 811 -8.63 -42.82 14.75
CA SER A 811 -8.99 -42.53 16.14
C SER A 811 -7.82 -42.83 17.08
N SER A 812 -7.52 -41.88 17.96
CA SER A 812 -6.43 -41.97 18.93
C SER A 812 -6.78 -41.18 20.18
N SER A 813 -6.23 -41.58 21.32
CA SER A 813 -6.38 -40.83 22.56
C SER A 813 -5.25 -39.80 22.69
N GLY A 814 -5.60 -38.59 23.14
CA GLY A 814 -4.61 -37.60 23.56
C GLY A 814 -3.89 -38.08 24.82
N VAL A 815 -2.65 -37.64 25.01
CA VAL A 815 -1.85 -38.05 26.19
C VAL A 815 -2.03 -37.16 27.40
N ILE A 816 -2.70 -36.02 27.25
CA ILE A 816 -2.99 -35.09 28.34
C ILE A 816 -4.46 -35.21 28.71
N GLN A 817 -4.74 -35.18 30.01
CA GLN A 817 -6.09 -35.13 30.52
C GLN A 817 -6.80 -33.85 30.03
N GLY A 818 -8.02 -34.00 29.49
CA GLY A 818 -8.76 -32.88 28.89
C GLY A 818 -8.47 -32.63 27.40
N SER A 819 -7.60 -33.43 26.77
CA SER A 819 -7.45 -33.42 25.32
C SER A 819 -8.69 -34.01 24.63
N GLU A 820 -9.31 -33.23 23.74
CA GLU A 820 -10.51 -33.64 23.01
C GLU A 820 -10.15 -34.20 21.62
N GLU A 821 -10.57 -35.43 21.31
CA GLU A 821 -10.28 -36.07 20.03
C GLU A 821 -10.73 -35.22 18.83
N LYS A 822 -11.91 -34.61 18.91
CA LYS A 822 -12.43 -33.74 17.86
C LYS A 822 -11.48 -32.57 17.55
N ILE A 823 -10.97 -31.92 18.59
CA ILE A 823 -10.05 -30.78 18.42
C ILE A 823 -8.69 -31.27 17.92
N ARG A 824 -8.19 -32.40 18.43
CA ARG A 824 -6.94 -33.03 17.95
C ARG A 824 -7.00 -33.33 16.46
N LYS A 825 -8.09 -33.95 16.01
CA LYS A 825 -8.36 -34.27 14.60
C LYS A 825 -8.35 -33.01 13.72
N ILE A 826 -9.08 -31.96 14.11
CA ILE A 826 -9.14 -30.69 13.36
C ILE A 826 -7.78 -30.01 13.33
N THR A 827 -7.09 -29.96 14.48
CA THR A 827 -5.77 -29.34 14.60
C THR A 827 -4.75 -30.03 13.69
N TRP A 828 -4.66 -31.36 13.78
CA TRP A 828 -3.76 -32.14 12.93
C TRP A 828 -4.06 -31.96 11.45
N ALA A 829 -5.31 -32.10 11.02
CA ALA A 829 -5.68 -31.97 9.61
C ALA A 829 -5.36 -30.57 9.05
N ARG A 830 -5.69 -29.51 9.79
CA ARG A 830 -5.42 -28.12 9.38
C ARG A 830 -3.95 -27.82 9.22
N ILE A 831 -3.13 -28.29 10.15
CA ILE A 831 -1.69 -28.07 10.12
C ILE A 831 -1.03 -28.89 9.01
N CYS A 832 -1.39 -30.16 8.87
CA CYS A 832 -0.83 -31.02 7.84
C CYS A 832 -1.28 -30.63 6.42
N ALA A 833 -2.37 -29.86 6.28
CA ALA A 833 -2.89 -29.36 5.01
C ALA A 833 -2.13 -28.17 4.41
N TRP A 834 -1.17 -27.56 5.12
CA TRP A 834 -0.27 -26.59 4.51
C TRP A 834 0.64 -27.29 3.49
N GLN A 835 0.70 -26.74 2.29
CA GLN A 835 1.49 -27.29 1.19
C GLN A 835 2.07 -26.20 0.30
N GLU A 836 3.04 -26.60 -0.51
CA GLU A 836 3.69 -25.78 -1.50
C GLU A 836 2.97 -25.91 -2.85
N ASP A 837 2.76 -24.80 -3.54
CA ASP A 837 2.30 -24.77 -4.94
C ASP A 837 3.52 -24.87 -5.85
N GLU A 838 3.80 -26.08 -6.36
CA GLU A 838 4.97 -26.35 -7.20
C GLU A 838 5.00 -25.57 -8.52
N GLY A 839 3.83 -25.09 -8.99
CA GLY A 839 3.72 -24.31 -10.23
C GLY A 839 3.99 -22.82 -10.07
N ALA A 840 4.05 -22.32 -8.83
CA ALA A 840 4.07 -20.88 -8.51
C ALA A 840 5.44 -20.37 -8.07
N HIS A 841 6.52 -21.09 -8.39
CA HIS A 841 7.88 -20.75 -7.98
C HIS A 841 8.45 -19.57 -8.76
N PHE A 842 9.23 -18.74 -8.06
CA PHE A 842 10.02 -17.68 -8.68
C PHE A 842 11.39 -17.58 -8.02
N TYR A 843 12.45 -17.77 -8.80
CA TYR A 843 13.84 -17.73 -8.33
C TYR A 843 14.60 -16.60 -9.04
N LEU A 844 14.83 -15.50 -8.33
CA LEU A 844 15.67 -14.42 -8.86
C LEU A 844 17.09 -14.96 -9.10
N GLY A 845 17.59 -14.84 -10.34
CA GLY A 845 18.89 -15.41 -10.74
C GLY A 845 18.85 -16.88 -11.18
N GLY A 846 17.65 -17.49 -11.24
CA GLY A 846 17.42 -18.84 -11.77
C GLY A 846 17.46 -19.95 -10.71
N GLU A 847 17.17 -21.18 -11.15
CA GLU A 847 17.06 -22.41 -10.33
C GLU A 847 18.26 -22.67 -9.40
N GLY A 848 19.46 -22.22 -9.79
CA GLY A 848 20.66 -22.37 -8.97
C GLY A 848 20.54 -21.75 -7.58
N ASN A 849 19.65 -20.76 -7.41
CA ASN A 849 19.42 -20.06 -6.15
C ASN A 849 18.28 -20.64 -5.30
N ARG A 850 17.56 -21.65 -5.77
CA ARG A 850 16.49 -22.30 -4.99
C ARG A 850 17.02 -22.78 -3.63
N VAL A 851 16.33 -22.44 -2.54
CA VAL A 851 16.50 -23.09 -1.23
C VAL A 851 15.56 -24.29 -1.11
N GLN A 852 15.83 -25.19 -0.17
CA GLN A 852 15.12 -26.48 -0.01
C GLN A 852 15.11 -27.30 -1.30
N ILE A 853 16.24 -27.94 -1.60
CA ILE A 853 16.43 -28.79 -2.79
C ILE A 853 16.15 -30.26 -2.44
N GLY A 854 15.52 -31.01 -3.36
CA GLY A 854 15.29 -32.44 -3.23
C GLY A 854 14.02 -32.77 -2.45
N LEU A 855 14.11 -33.70 -1.48
CA LEU A 855 12.96 -34.12 -0.64
C LEU A 855 12.54 -33.08 0.42
N GLN A 856 13.21 -31.94 0.44
CA GLN A 856 12.91 -30.83 1.36
C GLN A 856 12.01 -29.84 0.62
N ASN A 857 10.83 -29.63 1.18
CA ASN A 857 9.82 -28.69 0.72
C ASN A 857 9.93 -27.36 1.47
N ALA A 858 9.19 -26.35 1.00
CA ALA A 858 9.20 -24.99 1.53
C ALA A 858 9.05 -24.90 3.05
N THR A 859 9.52 -23.78 3.61
CA THR A 859 9.35 -23.45 5.03
C THR A 859 7.87 -23.31 5.38
N HIS A 860 7.43 -24.05 6.38
CA HIS A 860 6.09 -23.99 6.96
C HIS A 860 5.88 -22.66 7.70
N PRO A 861 4.84 -21.87 7.35
CA PRO A 861 4.72 -20.48 7.78
C PRO A 861 4.43 -20.32 9.28
N LEU A 862 3.87 -21.34 9.95
CA LEU A 862 3.60 -21.31 11.39
C LEU A 862 4.79 -21.72 12.26
N PHE A 863 5.69 -22.58 11.77
CA PHE A 863 6.70 -23.25 12.62
C PHE A 863 8.15 -22.94 12.22
N ASN A 864 8.37 -22.35 11.04
CA ASN A 864 9.71 -22.19 10.47
C ASN A 864 10.50 -23.51 10.42
N LEU A 865 9.81 -24.62 10.14
CA LEU A 865 10.38 -25.93 9.81
C LEU A 865 9.99 -26.24 8.37
N THR A 866 10.58 -27.24 7.70
CA THR A 866 10.01 -27.67 6.41
C THR A 866 8.63 -28.30 6.61
N ILE A 867 7.78 -28.24 5.58
CA ILE A 867 6.45 -28.87 5.60
C ILE A 867 6.58 -30.38 5.92
N SER A 868 7.57 -31.08 5.36
CA SER A 868 7.81 -32.50 5.63
C SER A 868 8.17 -32.78 7.08
N HIS A 869 9.06 -31.99 7.71
CA HIS A 869 9.40 -32.18 9.13
C HIS A 869 8.19 -31.91 10.02
N THR A 870 7.40 -30.88 9.69
CA THR A 870 6.16 -30.58 10.40
C THR A 870 5.20 -31.76 10.35
N ARG A 871 4.91 -32.29 9.15
CA ARG A 871 4.01 -33.45 8.98
C ARG A 871 4.54 -34.70 9.70
N ALA A 872 5.84 -34.98 9.61
CA ALA A 872 6.43 -36.13 10.29
C ALA A 872 6.27 -36.04 11.82
N MET A 873 6.54 -34.88 12.41
CA MET A 873 6.36 -34.65 13.84
C MET A 873 4.89 -34.78 14.26
N MET A 874 3.98 -34.13 13.51
CA MET A 874 2.54 -34.18 13.77
C MET A 874 2.03 -35.62 13.67
N ASN A 875 2.40 -36.37 12.62
CA ASN A 875 1.97 -37.76 12.46
C ASN A 875 2.46 -38.65 13.62
N TYR A 876 3.69 -38.46 14.10
CA TYR A 876 4.21 -39.20 15.24
C TYR A 876 3.42 -38.93 16.52
N PHE A 877 3.30 -37.65 16.93
CA PHE A 877 2.69 -37.32 18.23
C PHE A 877 1.17 -37.49 18.27
N TYR A 878 0.51 -37.31 17.13
CA TYR A 878 -0.94 -37.53 16.98
C TYR A 878 -1.29 -38.99 16.64
N GLN A 879 -0.31 -39.90 16.55
CA GLN A 879 -0.50 -41.33 16.25
C GLN A 879 -1.14 -41.58 14.86
N GLN A 880 -0.75 -40.76 13.88
CA GLN A 880 -1.24 -40.79 12.50
C GLN A 880 -0.16 -41.30 11.51
N GLU A 881 0.79 -42.11 11.98
CA GLU A 881 1.84 -42.67 11.11
C GLU A 881 1.24 -43.50 9.96
N GLY A 882 1.90 -43.42 8.80
CA GLY A 882 1.47 -44.08 7.56
C GLY A 882 0.36 -43.38 6.77
N LEU A 883 0.03 -42.12 7.10
CA LEU A 883 -0.87 -41.24 6.36
C LEU A 883 -0.14 -40.09 5.67
#